data_AF-A0A6J3CAF4-F1
#
_entry.id   AF-A0A6J3CAF4-F1
#
_cell.length_a   1.000
_cell.length_b   1.000
_cell.length_c   1.000
_cell.angle_alpha   90.00
_cell.angle_beta   90.00
_cell.angle_gamma   90.00
#
_symmetry.space_group_name_H-M   'P 1'
#
loop_
_entity.id
_entity.type
_entity.pdbx_description
1 polymer ?
#
loop_
_entity_poly.entity_id
_entity_poly.type
_entity_poly.pdbx_seq_one_letter_code
_entity_poly.pdbx_strand_id
1 'polypeptide(L)'
;MEHAEFRVKAKEMVDYIADYLENIRERRVYPGVQPGYLHKLLPTEAPQQPEKWDDIFKDVEEHIMPGLVHWQSPHMHAYFPALTSYPSIMGDMLSSALNVLCFTWASSPAGTELETIAMNWLGKLLGLPDCFLNEKNDSPGGGVIQTTASEATLVSLLAARTRALMELAKLNPELQSSELLGHLICYCSDQAHSSVEKAGLIGLVRMRYIESDENQSMRGAQLEEAIISDKAKGLVPFWVCATLGTTGSVAFDNLREVGQVCEKHSAWLHVDAAYAGSAFICPEYRHWLDGVELADSFAFNPSKWLMVNFDCTAMWVKDSTALHRTFNVNPIYLRHENSGKAIDYMHWQIPLSRRFRALKLWFVLRNYGVSGIQKHIRESVRLAQKFEALVLADQRFEIPQPRNLGMVAFRLKGDNALTERLLKRLNARGFIHAVPACFKGIYVIRFTVTSQRTTNQDILDDWNEIKTVAKEILIDVFGSENGNIIVPKKPRISLKETRELNATFGTSLLLANSPMSPKIVNGTHAAICDYEQVLTSCAQTFAQLKMEPKDSPEMRRRIRGIKMCGKKFSLDSCMDMVQGLMMEQPLPLCSEDVEDISNGSSPGERSSLSLSPVTSSGTIKQDSNSDSNQLQVPPTPSRQYRSKSVDVSLTGLKLDDAKITIDMKNSEIIITPTGSKNIHESVDNQKAVLCDIEEKLNIGDKITQAFENFQDGLQMLSEYRQNNIEDKDDNKSDDCNAKLTIRGPGSYIKKLIQQFSEGPFETEDPKPESERGISTQSIRDRADAICKKCLHYKGKISK
;
A
#
# COMPACT_ATOMS: atom_id res chain seq x y z
N MET A 1 19.86 -32.47 6.04
CA MET A 1 19.91 -32.61 7.51
C MET A 1 19.10 -33.83 7.91
N GLU A 2 19.71 -34.76 8.63
CA GLU A 2 19.05 -35.98 9.13
C GLU A 2 18.62 -35.83 10.60
N HIS A 3 17.82 -36.77 11.13
CA HIS A 3 17.26 -36.71 12.49
C HIS A 3 18.30 -36.46 13.61
N ALA A 4 19.46 -37.14 13.56
CA ALA A 4 20.49 -36.99 14.60
C ALA A 4 21.11 -35.59 14.60
N GLU A 5 21.38 -35.03 13.42
CA GLU A 5 21.88 -33.67 13.23
C GLU A 5 20.84 -32.65 13.68
N PHE A 6 19.57 -32.82 13.29
CA PHE A 6 18.47 -31.97 13.73
C PHE A 6 18.39 -31.87 15.25
N ARG A 7 18.52 -32.98 15.98
CA ARG A 7 18.47 -32.96 17.46
C ARG A 7 19.58 -32.15 18.11
N VAL A 8 20.76 -32.09 17.48
CA VAL A 8 21.88 -31.28 17.98
C VAL A 8 21.63 -29.82 17.61
N LYS A 9 21.38 -29.54 16.33
CA LYS A 9 21.21 -28.17 15.80
C LYS A 9 19.96 -27.47 16.33
N ALA A 10 18.89 -28.20 16.61
CA ALA A 10 17.70 -27.65 17.25
C ALA A 10 17.96 -27.23 18.71
N LYS A 11 18.84 -27.92 19.44
CA LYS A 11 19.25 -27.50 20.79
C LYS A 11 20.11 -26.25 20.74
N GLU A 12 21.08 -26.20 19.82
CA GLU A 12 21.89 -25.00 19.57
C GLU A 12 21.00 -23.79 19.24
N MET A 13 19.96 -23.98 18.42
CA MET A 13 18.98 -22.92 18.12
C MET A 13 18.18 -22.48 19.36
N VAL A 14 17.79 -23.41 20.24
CA VAL A 14 17.08 -23.08 21.49
C VAL A 14 17.98 -22.25 22.41
N ASP A 15 19.24 -22.64 22.59
CA ASP A 15 20.21 -21.91 23.40
C ASP A 15 20.44 -20.51 22.81
N TYR A 16 20.63 -20.42 21.50
CA TYR A 16 20.77 -19.15 20.79
C TYR A 16 19.56 -18.22 20.96
N ILE A 17 18.33 -18.73 20.83
CA ILE A 17 17.11 -17.94 21.02
C ILE A 17 17.03 -17.42 22.46
N ALA A 18 17.37 -18.25 23.45
CA ALA A 18 17.38 -17.86 24.85
C ALA A 18 18.38 -16.72 25.09
N ASP A 19 19.61 -16.88 24.62
CA ASP A 19 20.68 -15.88 24.75
C ASP A 19 20.37 -14.59 24.00
N TYR A 20 19.86 -14.69 22.77
CA TYR A 20 19.43 -13.53 21.97
C TYR A 20 18.37 -12.74 22.71
N LEU A 21 17.34 -13.41 23.23
CA LEU A 21 16.26 -12.75 23.95
C LEU A 21 16.79 -12.13 25.24
N GLU A 22 17.60 -12.82 26.04
CA GLU A 22 18.11 -12.29 27.30
C GLU A 22 19.00 -11.06 27.13
N ASN A 23 19.88 -11.09 26.14
CA ASN A 23 20.87 -10.04 25.89
C ASN A 23 20.39 -8.99 24.86
N ILE A 24 19.11 -8.99 24.47
CA ILE A 24 18.59 -8.14 23.39
C ILE A 24 18.75 -6.63 23.64
N ARG A 25 18.91 -6.20 24.90
CA ARG A 25 19.15 -4.79 25.28
C ARG A 25 20.45 -4.23 24.71
N GLU A 26 21.45 -5.10 24.52
CA GLU A 26 22.77 -4.70 24.03
C GLU A 26 22.75 -4.41 22.52
N ARG A 27 21.70 -4.84 21.82
CA ARG A 27 21.58 -4.68 20.38
C ARG A 27 20.96 -3.34 20.02
N ARG A 28 21.48 -2.74 18.94
CA ARG A 28 20.92 -1.55 18.30
C ARG A 28 19.50 -1.85 17.79
N VAL A 29 18.47 -1.24 18.37
CA VAL A 29 17.06 -1.54 18.09
C VAL A 29 16.67 -1.27 16.64
N TYR A 30 17.04 -0.10 16.11
CA TYR A 30 16.74 0.31 14.74
C TYR A 30 17.99 0.20 13.85
N PRO A 31 17.97 -0.62 12.79
CA PRO A 31 19.18 -0.97 12.05
C PRO A 31 19.72 0.22 11.27
N GLY A 32 21.06 0.31 11.18
CA GLY A 32 21.78 1.36 10.47
C GLY A 32 22.00 1.07 8.97
N VAL A 33 21.12 0.32 8.33
CA VAL A 33 21.29 -0.16 6.95
C VAL A 33 20.44 0.65 5.96
N GLN A 34 20.82 0.59 4.68
CA GLN A 34 20.07 1.21 3.58
C GLN A 34 19.29 0.15 2.78
N PRO A 35 18.19 0.52 2.10
CA PRO A 35 17.48 -0.40 1.21
C PRO A 35 18.41 -1.09 0.21
N GLY A 36 18.30 -2.40 0.10
CA GLY A 36 19.13 -3.24 -0.77
C GLY A 36 20.49 -3.67 -0.20
N TYR A 37 20.80 -3.40 1.08
CA TYR A 37 22.07 -3.84 1.69
C TYR A 37 22.30 -5.35 1.59
N LEU A 38 21.27 -6.17 1.85
CA LEU A 38 21.39 -7.62 1.92
C LEU A 38 21.72 -8.27 0.56
N HIS A 39 21.27 -7.67 -0.56
CA HIS A 39 21.63 -8.13 -1.91
C HIS A 39 23.12 -8.05 -2.21
N LYS A 40 23.88 -7.22 -1.46
CA LYS A 40 25.33 -7.11 -1.61
C LYS A 40 26.10 -8.16 -0.82
N LEU A 41 25.41 -8.85 0.11
CA LEU A 41 25.99 -9.83 1.03
C LEU A 41 25.65 -11.26 0.60
N LEU A 42 24.46 -11.47 0.01
CA LEU A 42 24.01 -12.80 -0.40
C LEU A 42 24.35 -13.13 -1.87
N PRO A 43 24.50 -14.41 -2.22
CA PRO A 43 24.58 -14.87 -3.60
C PRO A 43 23.37 -14.42 -4.43
N THR A 44 23.57 -14.28 -5.74
CA THR A 44 22.50 -13.89 -6.68
C THR A 44 21.54 -15.03 -7.02
N GLU A 45 21.94 -16.27 -6.74
CA GLU A 45 21.19 -17.49 -7.05
C GLU A 45 21.20 -18.44 -5.85
N ALA A 46 20.20 -19.31 -5.78
CA ALA A 46 20.16 -20.37 -4.76
C ALA A 46 21.28 -21.40 -5.00
N PRO A 47 21.83 -22.01 -3.93
CA PRO A 47 22.91 -22.97 -4.08
C PRO A 47 22.41 -24.25 -4.77
N GLN A 48 23.20 -24.78 -5.72
CA GLN A 48 22.90 -26.05 -6.41
C GLN A 48 23.14 -27.27 -5.52
N GLN A 49 24.03 -27.14 -4.54
CA GLN A 49 24.39 -28.18 -3.59
C GLN A 49 24.04 -27.72 -2.18
N PRO A 50 23.70 -28.63 -1.26
CA PRO A 50 23.42 -28.25 0.11
C PRO A 50 24.64 -27.60 0.77
N GLU A 51 24.42 -26.48 1.44
CA GLU A 51 25.43 -25.82 2.28
C GLU A 51 25.46 -26.44 3.68
N LYS A 52 26.57 -26.25 4.40
CA LYS A 52 26.69 -26.75 5.77
C LYS A 52 25.81 -25.89 6.68
N TRP A 53 25.16 -26.52 7.65
CA TRP A 53 24.33 -25.81 8.63
C TRP A 53 25.11 -24.72 9.37
N ASP A 54 26.37 -24.97 9.71
CA ASP A 54 27.19 -24.01 10.44
C ASP A 54 27.43 -22.72 9.63
N ASP A 55 27.55 -22.82 8.30
CA ASP A 55 27.67 -21.65 7.42
C ASP A 55 26.35 -20.88 7.39
N ILE A 56 25.22 -21.58 7.21
CA ILE A 56 23.86 -20.97 7.24
C ILE A 56 23.60 -20.27 8.58
N PHE A 57 23.95 -20.90 9.70
CA PHE A 57 23.71 -20.37 11.03
C PHE A 57 24.62 -19.17 11.33
N LYS A 58 25.86 -19.19 10.84
CA LYS A 58 26.79 -18.07 10.93
C LYS A 58 26.26 -16.83 10.19
N ASP A 59 25.69 -17.02 8.99
CA ASP A 59 25.11 -15.93 8.20
C ASP A 59 23.95 -15.22 8.90
N VAL A 60 23.25 -15.89 9.83
CA VAL A 60 22.20 -15.25 10.63
C VAL A 60 22.75 -14.07 11.42
N GLU A 61 23.89 -14.22 12.10
CA GLU A 61 24.51 -13.11 12.84
C GLU A 61 25.25 -12.14 11.92
N GLU A 62 25.93 -12.62 10.88
CA GLU A 62 26.74 -11.75 10.01
C GLU A 62 25.91 -10.92 9.04
N HIS A 63 24.77 -11.42 8.56
CA HIS A 63 24.04 -10.82 7.44
C HIS A 63 22.58 -10.48 7.78
N ILE A 64 21.90 -11.28 8.61
CA ILE A 64 20.49 -11.07 8.93
C ILE A 64 20.32 -10.13 10.13
N MET A 65 20.95 -10.43 11.26
CA MET A 65 20.85 -9.66 12.51
C MET A 65 21.12 -8.15 12.35
N PRO A 66 22.13 -7.69 11.57
CA PRO A 66 22.42 -6.26 11.39
C PRO A 66 21.29 -5.47 10.73
N GLY A 67 20.38 -6.13 10.01
CA GLY A 67 19.22 -5.49 9.39
C GLY A 67 17.90 -5.75 10.08
N LEU A 68 17.88 -6.44 11.23
CA LEU A 68 16.66 -6.61 12.00
C LEU A 68 16.34 -5.34 12.79
N VAL A 69 15.04 -5.02 12.84
CA VAL A 69 14.50 -4.23 13.94
C VAL A 69 14.27 -5.18 15.10
N HIS A 70 14.86 -4.94 16.27
CA HIS A 70 14.72 -5.84 17.41
C HIS A 70 13.42 -5.61 18.19
N TRP A 71 12.31 -6.11 17.65
CA TRP A 71 10.94 -5.92 18.19
C TRP A 71 10.74 -6.35 19.65
N GLN A 72 11.57 -7.26 20.17
CA GLN A 72 11.46 -7.77 21.54
C GLN A 72 12.30 -6.95 22.55
N SER A 73 13.06 -5.96 22.07
CA SER A 73 13.88 -5.09 22.91
C SER A 73 12.99 -4.21 23.80
N PRO A 74 13.34 -4.02 25.08
CA PRO A 74 12.71 -3.01 25.93
C PRO A 74 12.73 -1.60 25.35
N HIS A 75 13.73 -1.29 24.51
CA HIS A 75 13.94 0.01 23.86
C HIS A 75 13.20 0.16 22.51
N MET A 76 12.38 -0.83 22.15
CA MET A 76 11.43 -0.76 21.03
C MET A 76 10.15 -0.08 21.51
N HIS A 77 9.86 1.13 21.00
CA HIS A 77 8.66 1.89 21.33
C HIS A 77 7.80 2.27 20.12
N ALA A 78 8.17 1.78 18.94
CA ALA A 78 7.44 2.00 17.71
C ALA A 78 6.17 1.14 17.62
N TYR A 79 5.20 1.63 16.84
CA TYR A 79 3.94 0.94 16.55
C TYR A 79 3.17 0.54 17.82
N PHE A 80 2.64 -0.67 17.85
CA PHE A 80 2.22 -1.39 19.05
C PHE A 80 3.11 -2.61 19.24
N PRO A 81 3.13 -3.21 20.44
CA PRO A 81 3.97 -4.37 20.70
C PRO A 81 3.59 -5.53 19.79
N ALA A 82 4.55 -6.40 19.50
CA ALA A 82 4.34 -7.70 18.84
C ALA A 82 5.14 -8.75 19.63
N LEU A 83 4.63 -9.10 20.82
CA LEU A 83 5.41 -9.81 21.83
C LEU A 83 5.46 -11.32 21.59
N THR A 84 6.64 -11.90 21.76
CA THR A 84 6.85 -13.35 21.87
C THR A 84 7.07 -13.76 23.32
N SER A 85 6.87 -15.04 23.61
CA SER A 85 7.22 -15.68 24.87
C SER A 85 7.72 -17.10 24.64
N TYR A 86 8.52 -17.62 25.56
CA TYR A 86 9.00 -19.01 25.51
C TYR A 86 7.87 -20.04 25.32
N PRO A 87 6.74 -20.02 26.06
CA PRO A 87 5.63 -20.95 25.81
C PRO A 87 5.01 -20.78 24.41
N SER A 88 4.97 -19.56 23.87
CA SER A 88 4.47 -19.34 22.51
C SER A 88 5.40 -19.93 21.46
N ILE A 89 6.72 -19.71 21.60
CA ILE A 89 7.75 -20.29 20.72
C ILE A 89 7.67 -21.82 20.75
N MET A 90 7.60 -22.42 21.94
CA MET A 90 7.47 -23.87 22.09
C MET A 90 6.18 -24.42 21.48
N GLY A 91 5.06 -23.70 21.63
CA GLY A 91 3.78 -24.07 21.02
C GLY A 91 3.84 -24.03 19.49
N ASP A 92 4.48 -23.02 18.91
CA ASP A 92 4.65 -22.92 17.45
C ASP A 92 5.69 -23.93 16.93
N MET A 93 6.77 -24.22 17.66
CA MET A 93 7.72 -25.30 17.33
C MET A 93 7.00 -26.64 17.20
N LEU A 94 6.12 -26.97 18.16
CA LEU A 94 5.31 -28.18 18.11
C LEU A 94 4.28 -28.13 16.97
N SER A 95 3.61 -26.99 16.76
CA SER A 95 2.68 -26.81 15.64
C SER A 95 3.38 -27.02 14.29
N SER A 96 4.60 -26.53 14.12
CA SER A 96 5.41 -26.69 12.91
C SER A 96 5.86 -28.13 12.71
N ALA A 97 6.20 -28.86 13.78
CA ALA A 97 6.55 -30.27 13.69
C ALA A 97 5.35 -31.15 13.33
N LEU A 98 4.16 -30.86 13.90
CA LEU A 98 2.93 -31.58 13.57
C LEU A 98 2.45 -31.28 12.14
N ASN A 99 2.62 -30.04 11.69
CA ASN A 99 2.28 -29.56 10.34
C ASN A 99 0.88 -30.00 9.85
N VAL A 100 -0.09 -30.09 10.76
CA VAL A 100 -1.46 -30.43 10.42
C VAL A 100 -2.18 -29.24 9.80
N LEU A 101 -3.04 -29.51 8.82
CA LEU A 101 -3.95 -28.54 8.25
C LEU A 101 -5.34 -28.76 8.84
N CYS A 102 -5.94 -27.70 9.37
CA CYS A 102 -7.15 -27.77 10.19
C CYS A 102 -8.33 -27.05 9.51
N PHE A 103 -8.51 -27.25 8.20
CA PHE A 103 -9.52 -26.53 7.39
C PHE A 103 -10.94 -27.08 7.58
N THR A 104 -11.09 -28.40 7.67
CA THR A 104 -12.30 -29.07 8.17
C THR A 104 -12.02 -29.76 9.51
N TRP A 105 -13.06 -30.05 10.28
CA TRP A 105 -12.92 -30.88 11.47
C TRP A 105 -12.26 -32.22 11.16
N ALA A 106 -12.65 -32.88 10.05
CA ALA A 106 -12.08 -34.18 9.67
C ALA A 106 -10.60 -34.12 9.28
N SER A 107 -10.10 -32.98 8.78
CA SER A 107 -8.68 -32.81 8.43
C SER A 107 -7.75 -32.85 9.64
N SER A 108 -8.21 -32.35 10.79
CA SER A 108 -7.51 -32.48 12.07
C SER A 108 -8.45 -32.09 13.23
N PRO A 109 -9.14 -33.06 13.86
CA PRO A 109 -10.13 -32.77 14.90
C PRO A 109 -9.56 -31.96 16.07
N ALA A 110 -8.38 -32.34 16.57
CA ALA A 110 -7.71 -31.63 17.66
C ALA A 110 -7.43 -30.15 17.33
N GLY A 111 -7.14 -29.84 16.06
CA GLY A 111 -6.92 -28.48 15.58
C GLY A 111 -8.16 -27.59 15.70
N THR A 112 -9.31 -28.12 15.32
CA THR A 112 -10.61 -27.43 15.43
C THR A 112 -11.08 -27.35 16.88
N GLU A 113 -11.09 -28.47 17.59
CA GLU A 113 -11.62 -28.56 18.96
C GLU A 113 -10.83 -27.68 19.94
N LEU A 114 -9.49 -27.72 19.88
CA LEU A 114 -8.66 -26.90 20.76
C LEU A 114 -8.83 -25.42 20.49
N GLU A 115 -9.07 -25.02 19.23
CA GLU A 115 -9.37 -23.63 18.90
C GLU A 115 -10.69 -23.17 19.50
N THR A 116 -11.74 -23.97 19.36
CA THR A 116 -13.05 -23.71 19.97
C THR A 116 -12.91 -23.51 21.49
N ILE A 117 -12.17 -24.40 22.17
CA ILE A 117 -11.92 -24.30 23.61
C ILE A 117 -11.13 -23.03 23.96
N ALA A 118 -10.03 -22.77 23.26
CA ALA A 118 -9.16 -21.62 23.52
C ALA A 118 -9.88 -20.29 23.27
N MET A 119 -10.71 -20.22 22.22
CA MET A 119 -11.52 -19.05 21.90
C MET A 119 -12.65 -18.82 22.91
N ASN A 120 -13.26 -19.88 23.45
CA ASN A 120 -14.21 -19.75 24.56
C ASN A 120 -13.54 -19.26 25.85
N TRP A 121 -12.36 -19.81 26.18
CA TRP A 121 -11.58 -19.32 27.32
C TRP A 121 -11.25 -17.85 27.16
N LEU A 122 -10.74 -17.46 26.00
CA LEU A 122 -10.33 -16.09 25.74
C LEU A 122 -11.53 -15.13 25.74
N GLY A 123 -12.67 -15.51 25.14
CA GLY A 123 -13.89 -14.70 25.16
C GLY A 123 -14.40 -14.45 26.59
N LYS A 124 -14.40 -15.50 27.44
CA LYS A 124 -14.73 -15.37 28.87
C LYS A 124 -13.75 -14.48 29.63
N LEU A 125 -12.45 -14.58 29.32
CA LEU A 125 -11.42 -13.76 29.96
C LEU A 125 -11.56 -12.27 29.62
N LEU A 126 -11.99 -11.94 28.41
CA LEU A 126 -12.29 -10.58 28.01
C LEU A 126 -13.58 -10.04 28.64
N GLY A 127 -14.49 -10.92 29.05
CA GLY A 127 -15.84 -10.57 29.47
C GLY A 127 -16.78 -10.32 28.28
N LEU A 128 -16.57 -11.02 27.15
CA LEU A 128 -17.48 -10.95 26.02
C LEU A 128 -18.83 -11.62 26.35
N PRO A 129 -19.95 -11.12 25.79
CA PRO A 129 -21.26 -11.73 25.91
C PRO A 129 -21.30 -13.20 25.46
N ASP A 130 -22.18 -13.99 26.08
CA ASP A 130 -22.33 -15.42 25.79
C ASP A 130 -22.67 -15.72 24.32
N CYS A 131 -23.30 -14.79 23.60
CA CYS A 131 -23.62 -14.94 22.18
C CYS A 131 -22.38 -14.99 21.27
N PHE A 132 -21.19 -14.68 21.80
CA PHE A 132 -19.93 -14.88 21.08
C PHE A 132 -19.27 -16.23 21.37
N LEU A 133 -19.76 -17.00 22.35
CA LEU A 133 -19.12 -18.26 22.77
C LEU A 133 -19.72 -19.45 21.99
N ASN A 134 -18.87 -20.41 21.63
CA ASN A 134 -19.25 -21.65 20.93
C ASN A 134 -19.86 -22.72 21.87
N GLU A 135 -19.97 -22.43 23.17
CA GLU A 135 -20.24 -23.42 24.23
C GLU A 135 -21.74 -23.65 24.52
N LYS A 136 -22.61 -22.70 24.14
CA LYS A 136 -24.06 -22.84 24.34
C LYS A 136 -24.69 -23.32 23.05
N ASN A 137 -25.40 -24.46 23.09
CA ASN A 137 -26.10 -25.03 21.93
C ASN A 137 -27.08 -24.06 21.25
N ASP A 138 -27.50 -22.99 21.94
CA ASP A 138 -28.40 -21.96 21.41
C ASP A 138 -27.66 -20.72 20.86
N SER A 139 -26.34 -20.62 21.01
CA SER A 139 -25.56 -19.49 20.48
C SER A 139 -25.19 -19.75 19.02
N PRO A 140 -25.66 -18.92 18.06
CA PRO A 140 -25.25 -19.05 16.67
C PRO A 140 -23.83 -18.50 16.42
N GLY A 141 -23.23 -17.85 17.42
CA GLY A 141 -21.93 -17.21 17.32
C GLY A 141 -20.75 -18.13 17.61
N GLY A 142 -19.56 -17.53 17.63
CA GLY A 142 -18.34 -18.22 17.99
C GLY A 142 -17.07 -17.44 17.67
N GLY A 143 -15.96 -17.97 18.16
CA GLY A 143 -14.61 -17.44 17.91
C GLY A 143 -13.83 -18.26 16.88
N VAL A 144 -12.99 -17.57 16.10
CA VAL A 144 -12.01 -18.14 15.15
C VAL A 144 -10.70 -17.37 15.22
N ILE A 145 -9.57 -18.07 15.04
CA ILE A 145 -8.25 -17.45 14.97
C ILE A 145 -7.90 -17.10 13.52
N GLN A 146 -7.85 -15.80 13.24
CA GLN A 146 -7.37 -15.21 11.99
C GLN A 146 -5.87 -14.91 12.03
N THR A 147 -5.29 -14.54 10.88
CA THR A 147 -3.87 -14.16 10.79
C THR A 147 -3.66 -12.75 11.36
N THR A 148 -4.52 -11.80 10.97
CA THR A 148 -4.37 -10.38 11.30
C THR A 148 -5.72 -9.72 11.64
N ALA A 149 -5.71 -8.64 12.43
CA ALA A 149 -6.87 -7.76 12.60
C ALA A 149 -7.39 -7.23 11.25
N SER A 150 -6.50 -6.92 10.30
CA SER A 150 -6.90 -6.49 8.95
C SER A 150 -7.76 -7.52 8.22
N GLU A 151 -7.39 -8.80 8.34
CA GLU A 151 -8.16 -9.92 7.80
C GLU A 151 -9.49 -10.06 8.53
N ALA A 152 -9.51 -9.96 9.87
CA ALA A 152 -10.75 -10.02 10.65
C ALA A 152 -11.73 -8.89 10.28
N THR A 153 -11.23 -7.66 10.12
CA THR A 153 -12.03 -6.51 9.64
C THR A 153 -12.58 -6.78 8.24
N LEU A 154 -11.76 -7.26 7.30
CA LEU A 154 -12.19 -7.59 5.95
C LEU A 154 -13.25 -8.71 5.96
N VAL A 155 -13.02 -9.79 6.71
CA VAL A 155 -13.97 -10.91 6.87
C VAL A 155 -15.32 -10.39 7.38
N SER A 156 -15.33 -9.50 8.38
CA SER A 156 -16.57 -8.91 8.89
C SER A 156 -17.28 -8.03 7.86
N LEU A 157 -16.53 -7.22 7.11
CA LEU A 157 -17.07 -6.33 6.09
C LEU A 157 -17.67 -7.15 4.95
N LEU A 158 -17.00 -8.20 4.50
CA LEU A 158 -17.50 -9.11 3.47
C LEU A 158 -18.76 -9.84 3.94
N ALA A 159 -18.82 -10.27 5.20
CA ALA A 159 -20.01 -10.90 5.77
C ALA A 159 -21.21 -9.96 5.81
N ALA A 160 -21.01 -8.73 6.29
CA ALA A 160 -22.04 -7.69 6.30
C ALA A 160 -22.49 -7.31 4.88
N ARG A 161 -21.54 -7.19 3.94
CA ARG A 161 -21.82 -6.89 2.53
C ARG A 161 -22.67 -7.98 1.90
N THR A 162 -22.33 -9.25 2.09
CA THR A 162 -23.12 -10.39 1.59
C THR A 162 -24.53 -10.35 2.15
N ARG A 163 -24.68 -10.14 3.47
CA ARG A 163 -26.00 -9.99 4.11
C ARG A 163 -26.80 -8.85 3.47
N ALA A 164 -26.21 -7.66 3.31
CA ALA A 164 -26.88 -6.51 2.73
C ALA A 164 -27.29 -6.73 1.27
N LEU A 165 -26.40 -7.32 0.46
CA LEU A 165 -26.70 -7.65 -0.95
C LEU A 165 -27.84 -8.66 -1.06
N MET A 166 -27.89 -9.68 -0.20
CA MET A 166 -28.98 -10.66 -0.19
C MET A 166 -30.33 -10.00 0.14
N GLU A 167 -30.38 -9.08 1.10
CA GLU A 167 -31.62 -8.36 1.42
C GLU A 167 -32.03 -7.40 0.29
N LEU A 168 -31.08 -6.68 -0.31
CA LEU A 168 -31.36 -5.80 -1.44
C LEU A 168 -31.82 -6.58 -2.68
N ALA A 169 -31.24 -7.74 -2.96
CA ALA A 169 -31.63 -8.59 -4.08
C ALA A 169 -33.05 -9.14 -3.94
N LYS A 170 -33.53 -9.41 -2.71
CA LYS A 170 -34.94 -9.78 -2.47
C LYS A 170 -35.90 -8.64 -2.80
N LEU A 171 -35.48 -7.39 -2.55
CA LEU A 171 -36.28 -6.20 -2.82
C LEU A 171 -36.21 -5.75 -4.28
N ASN A 172 -35.13 -6.09 -4.99
CA ASN A 172 -34.85 -5.69 -6.37
C ASN A 172 -34.35 -6.91 -7.18
N PRO A 173 -35.22 -7.91 -7.45
CA PRO A 173 -34.82 -9.17 -8.08
C PRO A 173 -34.31 -9.04 -9.52
N GLU A 174 -34.58 -7.92 -10.18
CA GLU A 174 -34.13 -7.58 -11.52
C GLU A 174 -32.69 -7.06 -11.58
N LEU A 175 -32.14 -6.57 -10.47
CA LEU A 175 -30.82 -5.97 -10.42
C LEU A 175 -29.74 -7.01 -10.12
N GLN A 176 -28.59 -6.89 -10.79
CA GLN A 176 -27.44 -7.73 -10.51
C GLN A 176 -26.75 -7.29 -9.21
N SER A 177 -26.11 -8.23 -8.51
CA SER A 177 -25.36 -7.95 -7.27
C SER A 177 -24.30 -6.85 -7.44
N SER A 178 -23.69 -6.74 -8.63
CA SER A 178 -22.72 -5.68 -8.95
C SER A 178 -23.32 -4.29 -8.98
N GLU A 179 -24.58 -4.16 -9.40
CA GLU A 179 -25.31 -2.88 -9.42
C GLU A 179 -25.74 -2.49 -8.01
N LEU A 180 -26.23 -3.46 -7.23
CA LEU A 180 -26.59 -3.28 -5.82
C LEU A 180 -25.39 -2.86 -4.96
N LEU A 181 -24.20 -3.39 -5.26
CA LEU A 181 -22.96 -3.04 -4.58
C LEU A 181 -22.67 -1.53 -4.61
N GLY A 182 -22.96 -0.86 -5.73
CA GLY A 182 -22.74 0.57 -5.92
C GLY A 182 -23.53 1.47 -4.96
N HIS A 183 -24.57 0.93 -4.31
CA HIS A 183 -25.43 1.62 -3.35
C HIS A 183 -24.96 1.47 -1.90
N LEU A 184 -24.07 0.52 -1.62
CA LEU A 184 -23.61 0.26 -0.26
C LEU A 184 -22.61 1.32 0.22
N ILE A 185 -22.76 1.73 1.48
CA ILE A 185 -21.83 2.63 2.17
C ILE A 185 -21.53 2.14 3.58
N CYS A 186 -20.26 2.22 3.97
CA CYS A 186 -19.76 1.84 5.29
C CYS A 186 -19.04 2.99 5.98
N TYR A 187 -18.89 2.88 7.31
CA TYR A 187 -18.45 3.98 8.17
C TYR A 187 -17.35 3.55 9.13
N CYS A 188 -16.46 4.48 9.46
CA CYS A 188 -15.50 4.33 10.55
C CYS A 188 -15.07 5.70 11.08
N SER A 189 -14.42 5.73 12.24
CA SER A 189 -13.75 6.92 12.76
C SER A 189 -12.65 7.42 11.80
N ASP A 190 -12.42 8.73 11.73
CA ASP A 190 -11.24 9.31 11.07
C ASP A 190 -9.90 8.92 11.75
N GLN A 191 -9.97 8.30 12.94
CA GLN A 191 -8.83 7.72 13.66
C GLN A 191 -8.69 6.20 13.47
N ALA A 192 -9.60 5.57 12.70
CA ALA A 192 -9.57 4.14 12.45
C ALA A 192 -8.25 3.72 11.78
N HIS A 193 -7.84 2.48 12.01
CA HIS A 193 -6.63 1.96 11.37
C HIS A 193 -6.81 1.89 9.84
N SER A 194 -5.73 2.07 9.09
CA SER A 194 -5.73 2.05 7.63
C SER A 194 -6.20 0.71 7.02
N SER A 195 -6.26 -0.37 7.82
CA SER A 195 -6.88 -1.63 7.41
C SER A 195 -8.36 -1.50 7.10
N VAL A 196 -9.08 -0.56 7.73
CA VAL A 196 -10.51 -0.34 7.46
C VAL A 196 -10.69 0.27 6.08
N GLU A 197 -9.91 1.31 5.74
CA GLU A 197 -9.82 1.88 4.40
C GLU A 197 -9.51 0.79 3.37
N LYS A 198 -8.49 -0.04 3.65
CA LYS A 198 -8.06 -1.12 2.77
C LYS A 198 -9.12 -2.23 2.62
N ALA A 199 -9.88 -2.53 3.66
CA ALA A 199 -11.00 -3.46 3.60
C ALA A 199 -12.12 -2.90 2.71
N GLY A 200 -12.40 -1.60 2.78
CA GLY A 200 -13.32 -0.91 1.86
C GLY A 200 -12.85 -1.00 0.40
N LEU A 201 -11.56 -0.76 0.15
CA LEU A 201 -10.94 -0.87 -1.18
C LEU A 201 -11.06 -2.28 -1.77
N ILE A 202 -10.70 -3.32 -1.00
CA ILE A 202 -10.82 -4.73 -1.44
C ILE A 202 -12.28 -5.15 -1.59
N GLY A 203 -13.13 -4.67 -0.68
CA GLY A 203 -14.57 -4.92 -0.68
C GLY A 203 -15.34 -4.19 -1.78
N LEU A 204 -14.69 -3.23 -2.48
CA LEU A 204 -15.30 -2.36 -3.49
C LEU A 204 -16.54 -1.63 -2.97
N VAL A 205 -16.49 -1.15 -1.72
CA VAL A 205 -17.58 -0.43 -1.06
C VAL A 205 -17.18 1.01 -0.77
N ARG A 206 -18.17 1.93 -0.82
CA ARG A 206 -17.94 3.31 -0.44
C ARG A 206 -17.68 3.38 1.06
N MET A 207 -16.68 4.16 1.47
CA MET A 207 -16.32 4.38 2.86
C MET A 207 -16.51 5.86 3.20
N ARG A 208 -17.08 6.14 4.37
CA ARG A 208 -17.16 7.49 4.93
C ARG A 208 -16.51 7.52 6.31
N TYR A 209 -15.56 8.43 6.48
CA TYR A 209 -14.97 8.71 7.78
C TYR A 209 -15.89 9.64 8.58
N ILE A 210 -16.10 9.30 9.84
CA ILE A 210 -16.79 10.14 10.83
C ILE A 210 -15.72 10.89 11.61
N GLU A 211 -15.81 12.22 11.62
CA GLU A 211 -14.90 13.05 12.39
C GLU A 211 -15.04 12.74 13.88
N SER A 212 -13.90 12.56 14.55
CA SER A 212 -13.87 12.26 15.99
C SER A 212 -13.88 13.53 16.85
N ASP A 213 -14.36 13.38 18.09
CA ASP A 213 -14.43 14.47 19.07
C ASP A 213 -13.03 14.91 19.57
N GLU A 214 -12.99 15.77 20.59
CA GLU A 214 -11.74 16.28 21.16
C GLU A 214 -10.88 15.18 21.83
N ASN A 215 -11.52 14.11 22.30
CA ASN A 215 -10.87 12.91 22.83
C ASN A 215 -10.56 11.89 21.73
N GLN A 216 -10.73 12.28 20.45
CA GLN A 216 -10.51 11.44 19.29
C GLN A 216 -11.40 10.19 19.28
N SER A 217 -12.60 10.30 19.87
CA SER A 217 -13.64 9.27 19.92
C SER A 217 -14.72 9.54 18.87
N MET A 218 -15.11 8.52 18.10
CA MET A 218 -16.34 8.56 17.29
C MET A 218 -17.56 8.50 18.18
N ARG A 219 -18.53 9.39 17.92
CA ARG A 219 -19.76 9.56 18.71
C ARG A 219 -21.00 9.19 17.92
N GLY A 220 -22.04 8.72 18.60
CA GLY A 220 -23.26 8.24 17.95
C GLY A 220 -23.97 9.33 17.13
N ALA A 221 -24.06 10.55 17.65
CA ALA A 221 -24.77 11.65 16.99
C ALA A 221 -24.22 11.98 15.59
N GLN A 222 -22.89 12.08 15.45
CA GLN A 222 -22.25 12.37 14.15
C GLN A 222 -22.37 11.19 13.18
N LEU A 223 -22.30 9.95 13.67
CA LEU A 223 -22.54 8.76 12.87
C LEU A 223 -23.99 8.72 12.36
N GLU A 224 -24.96 9.01 13.22
CA GLU A 224 -26.38 9.02 12.88
C GLU A 224 -26.70 10.10 11.83
N GLU A 225 -26.16 11.31 11.99
CA GLU A 225 -26.28 12.38 11.01
C GLU A 225 -25.74 11.96 9.63
N ALA A 226 -24.55 11.34 9.61
CA ALA A 226 -23.94 10.85 8.38
C ALA A 226 -24.82 9.78 7.70
N ILE A 227 -25.32 8.82 8.48
CA ILE A 227 -26.22 7.76 8.01
C ILE A 227 -27.52 8.33 7.43
N ILE A 228 -28.16 9.30 8.11
CA ILE A 228 -29.39 9.94 7.63
C ILE A 228 -29.12 10.69 6.31
N SER A 229 -28.02 11.44 6.24
CA SER A 229 -27.61 12.17 5.04
C SER A 229 -27.37 11.24 3.85
N ASP A 230 -26.75 10.08 4.07
CA ASP A 230 -26.45 9.15 2.99
C ASP A 230 -27.68 8.33 2.56
N LYS A 231 -28.58 7.98 3.49
CA LYS A 231 -29.90 7.43 3.15
C LYS A 231 -30.70 8.40 2.28
N ALA A 232 -30.65 9.71 2.56
CA ALA A 232 -31.31 10.73 1.74
C ALA A 232 -30.73 10.82 0.31
N LYS A 233 -29.50 10.35 0.08
CA LYS A 233 -28.86 10.24 -1.25
C LYS A 233 -29.12 8.89 -1.93
N GLY A 234 -29.97 8.04 -1.35
CA GLY A 234 -30.26 6.70 -1.87
C GLY A 234 -29.17 5.66 -1.59
N LEU A 235 -28.22 5.94 -0.69
CA LEU A 235 -27.23 4.96 -0.27
C LEU A 235 -27.77 4.07 0.85
N VAL A 236 -27.18 2.88 1.00
CA VAL A 236 -27.57 1.86 1.96
C VAL A 236 -26.43 1.67 2.98
N PRO A 237 -26.57 2.26 4.18
CA PRO A 237 -25.70 1.99 5.32
C PRO A 237 -25.75 0.51 5.68
N PHE A 238 -24.60 -0.16 5.71
CA PHE A 238 -24.58 -1.61 5.98
C PHE A 238 -23.54 -2.05 7.01
N TRP A 239 -22.50 -1.27 7.28
CA TRP A 239 -21.40 -1.66 8.16
C TRP A 239 -20.70 -0.46 8.81
N VAL A 240 -20.31 -0.62 10.07
CA VAL A 240 -19.58 0.38 10.88
C VAL A 240 -18.42 -0.30 11.60
N CYS A 241 -17.23 0.30 11.56
CA CYS A 241 -16.11 -0.04 12.42
C CYS A 241 -16.05 0.89 13.63
N ALA A 242 -16.20 0.35 14.84
CA ALA A 242 -15.84 1.04 16.07
C ALA A 242 -14.46 0.57 16.54
N THR A 243 -13.57 1.51 16.83
CA THR A 243 -12.19 1.22 17.26
C THR A 243 -12.04 1.41 18.76
N LEU A 244 -11.62 0.36 19.46
CA LEU A 244 -11.23 0.43 20.87
C LEU A 244 -9.70 0.39 20.97
N GLY A 245 -9.09 1.55 21.18
CA GLY A 245 -7.64 1.74 21.15
C GLY A 245 -7.13 2.07 19.75
N THR A 246 -7.44 3.27 19.28
CA THR A 246 -6.99 3.79 17.97
C THR A 246 -5.47 3.78 17.85
N THR A 247 -4.97 3.70 16.61
CA THR A 247 -3.52 3.55 16.38
C THR A 247 -2.72 4.77 16.83
N GLY A 248 -3.27 5.96 16.57
CA GLY A 248 -2.62 7.22 16.90
C GLY A 248 -2.42 7.41 18.41
N SER A 249 -3.53 7.60 19.13
CA SER A 249 -3.56 8.05 20.53
C SER A 249 -4.05 6.99 21.53
N VAL A 250 -4.46 5.80 21.07
CA VAL A 250 -5.20 4.83 21.91
C VAL A 250 -6.50 5.46 22.43
N ALA A 251 -7.22 6.16 21.55
CA ALA A 251 -8.58 6.62 21.83
C ALA A 251 -9.58 5.48 21.72
N PHE A 252 -10.78 5.66 22.27
CA PHE A 252 -11.85 4.67 22.27
C PHE A 252 -13.12 5.30 21.72
N ASP A 253 -13.65 4.75 20.64
CA ASP A 253 -14.97 5.13 20.14
C ASP A 253 -16.04 4.81 21.19
N ASN A 254 -17.09 5.62 21.28
CA ASN A 254 -18.17 5.39 22.25
C ASN A 254 -19.07 4.25 21.77
N LEU A 255 -18.72 3.03 22.16
CA LEU A 255 -19.32 1.80 21.64
C LEU A 255 -20.82 1.69 21.93
N ARG A 256 -21.27 2.16 23.11
CA ARG A 256 -22.68 2.23 23.50
C ARG A 256 -23.49 3.10 22.53
N GLU A 257 -23.05 4.33 22.31
CA GLU A 257 -23.71 5.27 21.40
C GLU A 257 -23.70 4.76 19.95
N VAL A 258 -22.54 4.30 19.48
CA VAL A 258 -22.37 3.78 18.12
C VAL A 258 -23.23 2.53 17.89
N GLY A 259 -23.27 1.60 18.86
CA GLY A 259 -24.07 0.39 18.79
C GLY A 259 -25.57 0.65 18.71
N GLN A 260 -26.08 1.63 19.46
CA GLN A 260 -27.49 2.02 19.38
C GLN A 260 -27.86 2.57 18.00
N VAL A 261 -26.96 3.33 17.37
CA VAL A 261 -27.15 3.83 16.00
C VAL A 261 -27.10 2.68 14.99
N CYS A 262 -26.14 1.75 15.12
CA CYS A 262 -26.05 0.58 14.27
C CYS A 262 -27.33 -0.27 14.32
N GLU A 263 -27.85 -0.56 15.52
CA GLU A 263 -29.09 -1.31 15.71
C GLU A 263 -30.29 -0.58 15.08
N LYS A 264 -30.45 0.72 15.36
CA LYS A 264 -31.53 1.54 14.80
C LYS A 264 -31.54 1.55 13.26
N HIS A 265 -30.37 1.52 12.64
CA HIS A 265 -30.23 1.61 11.18
C HIS A 265 -29.95 0.27 10.50
N SER A 266 -29.97 -0.84 11.25
CA SER A 266 -29.66 -2.21 10.79
C SER A 266 -28.29 -2.33 10.12
N ALA A 267 -27.30 -1.58 10.58
CA ALA A 267 -25.92 -1.66 10.11
C ALA A 267 -25.11 -2.63 10.99
N TRP A 268 -24.26 -3.44 10.36
CA TRP A 268 -23.36 -4.35 11.09
C TRP A 268 -22.35 -3.55 11.90
N LEU A 269 -22.18 -3.87 13.18
CA LEU A 269 -21.14 -3.28 14.03
C LEU A 269 -19.96 -4.24 14.20
N HIS A 270 -18.80 -3.87 13.65
CA HIS A 270 -17.52 -4.51 13.92
C HIS A 270 -16.72 -3.70 14.94
N VAL A 271 -16.20 -4.36 15.98
CA VAL A 271 -15.30 -3.78 16.96
C VAL A 271 -13.87 -4.19 16.68
N ASP A 272 -13.03 -3.24 16.28
CA ASP A 272 -11.58 -3.41 16.20
C ASP A 272 -10.94 -3.00 17.53
N ALA A 273 -10.52 -4.00 18.31
CA ALA A 273 -9.79 -3.81 19.55
C ALA A 273 -8.34 -4.33 19.44
N ALA A 274 -7.72 -4.30 18.25
CA ALA A 274 -6.45 -4.98 17.97
C ALA A 274 -5.39 -4.87 19.07
N TYR A 275 -5.15 -3.67 19.61
CA TYR A 275 -4.22 -3.46 20.72
C TYR A 275 -4.90 -3.54 22.11
N ALA A 276 -5.96 -2.76 22.33
CA ALA A 276 -6.56 -2.62 23.65
C ALA A 276 -7.33 -3.86 24.12
N GLY A 277 -7.70 -4.77 23.22
CA GLY A 277 -8.41 -6.00 23.55
C GLY A 277 -7.71 -6.84 24.61
N SER A 278 -6.37 -6.90 24.59
CA SER A 278 -5.61 -7.58 25.65
C SER A 278 -5.89 -7.00 27.03
N ALA A 279 -6.09 -5.68 27.14
CA ALA A 279 -6.33 -5.00 28.41
C ALA A 279 -7.62 -5.47 29.09
N PHE A 280 -8.64 -5.88 28.33
CA PHE A 280 -9.95 -6.27 28.87
C PHE A 280 -9.91 -7.59 29.66
N ILE A 281 -8.78 -8.29 29.67
CA ILE A 281 -8.52 -9.38 30.62
C ILE A 281 -8.44 -8.84 32.06
N CYS A 282 -8.06 -7.58 32.26
CA CYS A 282 -8.11 -6.90 33.55
C CYS A 282 -9.49 -6.21 33.69
N PRO A 283 -10.29 -6.54 34.72
CA PRO A 283 -11.64 -6.00 34.88
C PRO A 283 -11.72 -4.46 34.91
N GLU A 284 -10.72 -3.78 35.46
CA GLU A 284 -10.67 -2.33 35.57
C GLU A 284 -10.65 -1.59 34.21
N TYR A 285 -10.26 -2.25 33.12
CA TYR A 285 -10.25 -1.66 31.77
C TYR A 285 -11.50 -2.01 30.96
N ARG A 286 -12.43 -2.82 31.48
CA ARG A 286 -13.63 -3.25 30.75
C ARG A 286 -14.70 -2.17 30.60
N HIS A 287 -14.54 -1.02 31.24
CA HIS A 287 -15.47 0.10 31.08
C HIS A 287 -15.54 0.59 29.61
N TRP A 288 -14.48 0.41 28.82
CA TRP A 288 -14.50 0.69 27.36
C TRP A 288 -15.23 -0.38 26.52
N LEU A 289 -15.62 -1.51 27.09
CA LEU A 289 -16.46 -2.52 26.43
C LEU A 289 -17.96 -2.23 26.59
N ASP A 290 -18.36 -1.15 27.27
CA ASP A 290 -19.78 -0.79 27.41
C ASP A 290 -20.43 -0.60 26.03
N GLY A 291 -21.34 -1.51 25.65
CA GLY A 291 -21.96 -1.57 24.33
C GLY A 291 -21.57 -2.77 23.47
N VAL A 292 -20.63 -3.62 23.92
CA VAL A 292 -20.14 -4.77 23.14
C VAL A 292 -21.22 -5.82 22.82
N GLU A 293 -22.29 -5.90 23.60
CA GLU A 293 -23.45 -6.76 23.33
C GLU A 293 -24.25 -6.36 22.07
N LEU A 294 -24.07 -5.12 21.62
CA LEU A 294 -24.65 -4.59 20.38
C LEU A 294 -23.76 -4.90 19.16
N ALA A 295 -22.54 -5.37 19.35
CA ALA A 295 -21.63 -5.71 18.25
C ALA A 295 -22.04 -7.01 17.55
N ASP A 296 -21.88 -7.04 16.24
CA ASP A 296 -22.03 -8.26 15.42
C ASP A 296 -20.70 -9.02 15.34
N SER A 297 -19.56 -8.33 15.45
CA SER A 297 -18.25 -8.96 15.53
C SER A 297 -17.24 -8.16 16.36
N PHE A 298 -16.28 -8.86 16.96
CA PHE A 298 -15.22 -8.29 17.78
C PHE A 298 -13.89 -8.95 17.41
N ALA A 299 -12.82 -8.16 17.25
CA ALA A 299 -11.49 -8.72 17.01
C ALA A 299 -10.42 -8.03 17.84
N PHE A 300 -9.44 -8.82 18.33
CA PHE A 300 -8.20 -8.27 18.88
C PHE A 300 -7.00 -9.18 18.61
N ASN A 301 -5.79 -8.67 18.82
CA ASN A 301 -4.56 -9.41 18.57
C ASN A 301 -3.90 -9.91 19.87
N PRO A 302 -4.03 -11.20 20.22
CA PRO A 302 -3.08 -11.84 21.13
C PRO A 302 -1.62 -11.61 20.69
N SER A 303 -1.41 -11.54 19.36
CA SER A 303 -0.12 -11.24 18.74
C SER A 303 0.44 -9.84 18.95
N LYS A 304 -0.32 -8.93 19.57
CA LYS A 304 0.23 -7.64 19.99
C LYS A 304 0.76 -7.72 21.42
N TRP A 305 -0.15 -7.76 22.40
CA TRP A 305 0.16 -7.48 23.81
C TRP A 305 -0.13 -8.67 24.74
N LEU A 306 -0.48 -9.84 24.21
CA LEU A 306 -0.76 -11.06 24.99
C LEU A 306 0.40 -12.07 24.98
N MET A 307 1.58 -11.67 24.50
CA MET A 307 2.80 -12.50 24.46
C MET A 307 2.67 -13.79 23.62
N VAL A 308 1.71 -13.85 22.70
CA VAL A 308 1.61 -14.92 21.69
C VAL A 308 2.34 -14.42 20.44
N ASN A 309 3.36 -15.11 19.94
CA ASN A 309 4.10 -14.65 18.77
C ASN A 309 3.20 -14.56 17.53
N PHE A 310 3.45 -13.56 16.69
CA PHE A 310 2.77 -13.41 15.41
C PHE A 310 2.93 -14.66 14.52
N ASP A 311 1.90 -15.12 13.80
CA ASP A 311 0.52 -14.60 13.71
C ASP A 311 -0.41 -15.21 14.77
N CYS A 312 -1.34 -14.38 15.30
CA CYS A 312 -2.47 -14.80 16.14
C CYS A 312 -3.44 -13.62 16.33
N THR A 313 -4.59 -13.65 15.67
CA THR A 313 -5.69 -12.69 15.84
C THR A 313 -6.94 -13.45 16.25
N ALA A 314 -7.59 -13.02 17.32
CA ALA A 314 -8.80 -13.64 17.81
C ALA A 314 -10.01 -12.82 17.33
N MET A 315 -10.90 -13.44 16.55
CA MET A 315 -12.12 -12.81 16.04
C MET A 315 -13.34 -13.59 16.53
N TRP A 316 -14.35 -12.89 17.01
CA TRP A 316 -15.66 -13.44 17.34
C TRP A 316 -16.75 -12.83 16.47
N VAL A 317 -17.77 -13.63 16.18
CA VAL A 317 -19.00 -13.20 15.52
C VAL A 317 -20.20 -13.63 16.36
N LYS A 318 -21.22 -12.78 16.39
CA LYS A 318 -22.49 -13.05 17.08
C LYS A 318 -23.33 -14.08 16.33
N ASP A 319 -23.16 -14.16 15.01
CA ASP A 319 -23.80 -15.14 14.13
C ASP A 319 -22.81 -15.65 13.08
N SER A 320 -22.34 -16.88 13.26
CA SER A 320 -21.39 -17.55 12.36
C SER A 320 -22.01 -17.92 11.02
N THR A 321 -23.35 -17.99 10.91
CA THR A 321 -24.00 -18.27 9.63
C THR A 321 -23.77 -17.17 8.61
N ALA A 322 -23.52 -15.93 9.04
CA ALA A 322 -23.12 -14.83 8.18
C ALA A 322 -21.75 -15.06 7.51
N LEU A 323 -20.80 -15.62 8.25
CA LEU A 323 -19.50 -16.02 7.69
C LEU A 323 -19.69 -17.18 6.70
N HIS A 324 -20.45 -18.20 7.13
CA HIS A 324 -20.71 -19.37 6.30
C HIS A 324 -21.38 -19.01 4.97
N ARG A 325 -22.39 -18.14 4.96
CA ARG A 325 -23.04 -17.67 3.72
C ARG A 325 -22.08 -16.94 2.77
N THR A 326 -21.03 -16.32 3.32
CA THR A 326 -20.08 -15.52 2.55
C THR A 326 -18.98 -16.37 1.93
N PHE A 327 -18.48 -17.37 2.66
CA PHE A 327 -17.28 -18.13 2.27
C PHE A 327 -17.54 -19.61 1.95
N ASN A 328 -18.77 -20.09 2.06
CA ASN A 328 -19.07 -21.49 1.80
C ASN A 328 -18.86 -21.87 0.34
N VAL A 329 -17.97 -22.85 0.14
CA VAL A 329 -17.84 -23.66 -1.06
C VAL A 329 -17.92 -25.13 -0.65
N ASN A 330 -18.64 -25.95 -1.41
CA ASN A 330 -18.94 -27.33 -1.00
C ASN A 330 -18.51 -28.39 -2.04
N PRO A 331 -17.22 -28.42 -2.44
CA PRO A 331 -16.71 -29.46 -3.34
C PRO A 331 -16.66 -30.82 -2.62
N ILE A 332 -16.89 -31.90 -3.37
CA ILE A 332 -17.02 -33.25 -2.81
C ILE A 332 -15.77 -33.71 -2.03
N TYR A 333 -14.57 -33.28 -2.44
CA TYR A 333 -13.30 -33.67 -1.81
C TYR A 333 -13.04 -33.00 -0.45
N LEU A 334 -13.88 -32.05 -0.02
CA LEU A 334 -13.81 -31.45 1.32
C LEU A 334 -14.91 -31.96 2.26
N ARG A 335 -15.87 -32.75 1.76
CA ARG A 335 -16.98 -33.27 2.57
C ARG A 335 -16.52 -34.41 3.46
N HIS A 336 -17.17 -34.54 4.61
CA HIS A 336 -16.98 -35.66 5.53
C HIS A 336 -18.28 -35.98 6.27
N GLU A 337 -18.30 -37.11 6.99
CA GLU A 337 -19.50 -37.64 7.66
C GLU A 337 -20.08 -36.71 8.75
N ASN A 338 -19.27 -35.77 9.24
CA ASN A 338 -19.64 -34.79 10.27
C ASN A 338 -19.91 -33.38 9.70
N SER A 339 -19.91 -33.19 8.38
CA SER A 339 -20.23 -31.89 7.78
C SER A 339 -21.64 -31.45 8.18
N GLY A 340 -21.77 -30.20 8.63
CA GLY A 340 -23.02 -29.64 9.17
C GLY A 340 -23.29 -29.99 10.65
N LYS A 341 -22.50 -30.87 11.26
CA LYS A 341 -22.52 -31.12 12.72
C LYS A 341 -21.30 -30.54 13.43
N ALA A 342 -20.13 -30.62 12.79
CA ALA A 342 -18.88 -30.07 13.29
C ALA A 342 -18.59 -28.68 12.67
N ILE A 343 -17.73 -27.91 13.33
CA ILE A 343 -17.27 -26.62 12.81
C ILE A 343 -16.16 -26.85 11.78
N ASP A 344 -16.40 -26.39 10.55
CA ASP A 344 -15.40 -26.32 9.51
C ASP A 344 -14.93 -24.87 9.35
N TYR A 345 -13.80 -24.55 10.01
CA TYR A 345 -13.27 -23.19 10.06
C TYR A 345 -12.89 -22.61 8.70
N MET A 346 -12.76 -23.43 7.64
CA MET A 346 -12.61 -22.92 6.26
C MET A 346 -13.76 -21.98 5.84
N HIS A 347 -14.95 -22.14 6.42
CA HIS A 347 -16.10 -21.27 6.14
C HIS A 347 -16.11 -19.97 6.95
N TRP A 348 -15.11 -19.74 7.80
CA TRP A 348 -15.00 -18.62 8.73
C TRP A 348 -13.82 -17.70 8.40
N GLN A 349 -13.15 -17.93 7.27
CA GLN A 349 -11.95 -17.21 6.85
C GLN A 349 -11.88 -17.15 5.32
N ILE A 350 -10.94 -16.37 4.78
CA ILE A 350 -10.74 -16.23 3.34
C ILE A 350 -10.04 -17.46 2.71
N PRO A 351 -8.90 -17.96 3.23
CA PRO A 351 -8.21 -19.10 2.62
C PRO A 351 -8.84 -20.44 3.00
N LEU A 352 -8.55 -21.50 2.23
CA LEU A 352 -8.91 -22.87 2.62
C LEU A 352 -8.02 -23.35 3.79
N SER A 353 -6.72 -23.47 3.53
CA SER A 353 -5.77 -24.05 4.49
C SER A 353 -5.57 -23.16 5.72
N ARG A 354 -5.43 -23.80 6.88
CA ARG A 354 -5.10 -23.14 8.14
C ARG A 354 -4.26 -24.06 9.02
N ARG A 355 -3.29 -23.47 9.71
CA ARG A 355 -2.36 -24.17 10.63
C ARG A 355 -2.93 -24.27 12.05
N PHE A 356 -2.29 -25.06 12.91
CA PHE A 356 -2.71 -25.28 14.30
C PHE A 356 -2.37 -24.11 15.26
N ARG A 357 -2.90 -22.91 14.98
CA ARG A 357 -2.60 -21.67 15.73
C ARG A 357 -3.00 -21.72 17.20
N ALA A 358 -4.09 -22.41 17.51
CA ALA A 358 -4.62 -22.51 18.86
C ALA A 358 -3.64 -23.13 19.85
N LEU A 359 -2.68 -23.95 19.38
CA LEU A 359 -1.70 -24.62 20.23
C LEU A 359 -0.81 -23.63 21.00
N LYS A 360 -0.24 -22.63 20.32
CA LYS A 360 0.58 -21.61 21.00
C LYS A 360 -0.22 -20.69 21.91
N LEU A 361 -1.44 -20.32 21.52
CA LEU A 361 -2.35 -19.56 22.39
C LEU A 361 -2.66 -20.35 23.67
N TRP A 362 -2.99 -21.62 23.53
CA TRP A 362 -3.28 -22.51 24.65
C TRP A 362 -2.07 -22.67 25.59
N PHE A 363 -0.85 -22.80 25.05
CA PHE A 363 0.39 -22.85 25.84
C PHE A 363 0.59 -21.59 26.67
N VAL A 364 0.43 -20.41 26.06
CA VAL A 364 0.58 -19.11 26.73
C VAL A 364 -0.46 -18.96 27.85
N LEU A 365 -1.73 -19.23 27.57
CA LEU A 365 -2.81 -19.14 28.55
C LEU A 365 -2.57 -20.08 29.75
N ARG A 366 -2.10 -21.31 29.51
CA ARG A 366 -1.82 -22.29 30.57
C ARG A 366 -0.55 -22.00 31.35
N ASN A 367 0.51 -21.52 30.70
CA ASN A 367 1.80 -21.30 31.35
C ASN A 367 1.79 -20.05 32.24
N TYR A 368 1.27 -18.93 31.73
CA TYR A 368 1.20 -17.69 32.51
C TYR A 368 0.00 -17.66 33.47
N GLY A 369 -1.08 -18.34 33.10
CA GLY A 369 -2.37 -18.19 33.77
C GLY A 369 -2.93 -16.76 33.61
N VAL A 370 -4.17 -16.58 34.07
CA VAL A 370 -4.86 -15.28 33.99
C VAL A 370 -4.14 -14.21 34.81
N SER A 371 -3.67 -14.56 36.01
CA SER A 371 -2.99 -13.63 36.92
C SER A 371 -1.66 -13.13 36.35
N GLY A 372 -0.88 -13.99 35.70
CA GLY A 372 0.37 -13.61 35.04
C GLY A 372 0.14 -12.64 33.88
N ILE A 373 -0.87 -12.92 33.06
CA ILE A 373 -1.27 -12.04 31.94
C ILE A 373 -1.76 -10.67 32.46
N GLN A 374 -2.63 -10.66 33.48
CA GLN A 374 -3.09 -9.40 34.09
C GLN A 374 -1.94 -8.60 34.69
N LYS A 375 -0.99 -9.27 35.36
CA LYS A 375 0.22 -8.63 35.89
C LYS A 375 1.05 -7.98 34.80
N HIS A 376 1.25 -8.66 33.66
CA HIS A 376 1.98 -8.12 32.51
C HIS A 376 1.35 -6.83 31.95
N ILE A 377 0.02 -6.84 31.76
CA ILE A 377 -0.72 -5.67 31.27
C ILE A 377 -0.60 -4.51 32.27
N ARG A 378 -0.89 -4.76 33.56
CA ARG A 378 -0.82 -3.74 34.61
C ARG A 378 0.57 -3.13 34.72
N GLU A 379 1.62 -3.95 34.63
CA GLU A 379 3.00 -3.46 34.70
C GLU A 379 3.34 -2.56 33.51
N SER A 380 2.92 -2.95 32.30
CA SER A 380 3.12 -2.14 31.10
C SER A 380 2.40 -0.79 31.20
N VAL A 381 1.17 -0.76 31.75
CA VAL A 381 0.44 0.49 32.01
C VAL A 381 1.13 1.35 33.07
N ARG A 382 1.62 0.74 34.16
CA ARG A 382 2.37 1.42 35.23
C ARG A 382 3.66 2.06 34.70
N LEU A 383 4.39 1.38 33.81
CA LEU A 383 5.59 1.90 33.18
C LEU A 383 5.29 3.08 32.24
N ALA A 384 4.18 3.01 31.50
CA ALA A 384 3.72 4.13 30.68
C ALA A 384 3.31 5.34 31.54
N GLN A 385 2.66 5.14 32.69
CA GLN A 385 2.38 6.20 33.66
C GLN A 385 3.67 6.85 34.19
N LYS A 386 4.72 6.05 34.44
CA LYS A 386 6.02 6.58 34.83
C LYS A 386 6.63 7.46 33.72
N PHE A 387 6.60 6.99 32.47
CA PHE A 387 7.09 7.77 31.34
C PHE A 387 6.29 9.07 31.15
N GLU A 388 4.96 9.03 31.25
CA GLU A 388 4.09 10.22 31.24
C GLU A 388 4.51 11.25 32.29
N ALA A 389 4.73 10.82 33.54
CA ALA A 389 5.19 11.70 34.60
C ALA A 389 6.56 12.35 34.32
N LEU A 390 7.48 11.60 33.70
CA LEU A 390 8.78 12.11 33.28
C LEU A 390 8.68 13.18 32.19
N VAL A 391 7.79 12.99 31.21
CA VAL A 391 7.52 13.95 30.14
C VAL A 391 6.90 15.23 30.71
N LEU A 392 5.89 15.10 31.58
CA LEU A 392 5.20 16.26 32.19
C LEU A 392 6.11 17.09 33.11
N ALA A 393 7.14 16.46 33.70
CA ALA A 393 8.12 17.17 34.53
C ALA A 393 9.07 18.07 33.71
N ASP A 394 9.23 17.82 32.40
CA ASP A 394 10.10 18.60 31.53
C ASP A 394 9.32 19.63 30.71
N GLN A 395 9.52 20.92 31.05
CA GLN A 395 8.77 22.03 30.47
C GLN A 395 8.95 22.21 28.96
N ARG A 396 9.96 21.57 28.34
CA ARG A 396 10.20 21.58 26.89
C ARG A 396 9.19 20.73 26.12
N PHE A 397 8.54 19.79 26.79
CA PHE A 397 7.63 18.83 26.19
C PHE A 397 6.18 19.07 26.59
N GLU A 398 5.27 18.49 25.83
CA GLU A 398 3.83 18.42 26.13
C GLU A 398 3.24 17.10 25.64
N ILE A 399 2.10 16.74 26.22
CA ILE A 399 1.30 15.55 25.91
C ILE A 399 -0.05 16.03 25.36
N PRO A 400 -0.26 16.02 24.02
CA PRO A 400 -1.47 16.58 23.42
C PRO A 400 -2.74 15.76 23.65
N GLN A 401 -2.63 14.50 24.06
CA GLN A 401 -3.74 13.56 24.26
C GLN A 401 -3.47 12.72 25.51
N PRO A 402 -4.48 12.43 26.35
CA PRO A 402 -4.29 11.72 27.60
C PRO A 402 -3.74 10.31 27.36
N ARG A 403 -2.87 9.83 28.27
CA ARG A 403 -2.34 8.47 28.19
C ARG A 403 -3.45 7.47 28.48
N ASN A 404 -3.72 6.63 27.48
CA ASN A 404 -4.50 5.42 27.64
C ASN A 404 -3.59 4.19 27.56
N LEU A 405 -3.76 3.28 28.52
CA LEU A 405 -3.03 2.01 28.58
C LEU A 405 -1.49 2.22 28.55
N GLY A 406 -0.77 1.46 27.72
CA GLY A 406 0.68 1.40 27.67
C GLY A 406 1.35 2.37 26.68
N MET A 407 0.67 3.39 26.18
CA MET A 407 1.20 4.30 25.15
C MET A 407 1.03 5.77 25.53
N VAL A 408 2.12 6.54 25.39
CA VAL A 408 2.15 8.00 25.61
C VAL A 408 2.50 8.70 24.29
N ALA A 409 1.66 9.63 23.86
CA ALA A 409 1.94 10.49 22.71
C ALA A 409 2.44 11.86 23.19
N PHE A 410 3.67 12.22 22.84
CA PHE A 410 4.33 13.43 23.33
C PHE A 410 5.03 14.19 22.20
N ARG A 411 5.36 15.46 22.43
CA ARG A 411 6.08 16.30 21.47
C ARG A 411 6.92 17.36 22.16
N LEU A 412 7.88 17.93 21.43
CA LEU A 412 8.48 19.21 21.83
C LEU A 412 7.46 20.33 21.59
N LYS A 413 7.40 21.28 22.53
CA LYS A 413 6.63 22.52 22.35
C LYS A 413 7.20 23.32 21.19
N GLY A 414 6.32 23.93 20.39
CA GLY A 414 6.68 24.71 19.20
C GLY A 414 6.32 24.01 17.89
N ASP A 415 7.12 24.26 16.84
CA ASP A 415 6.84 23.81 15.48
C ASP A 415 7.02 22.28 15.32
N ASN A 416 6.17 21.65 14.50
CA ASN A 416 6.23 20.19 14.22
C ASN A 416 7.61 19.73 13.75
N ALA A 417 8.35 20.58 13.04
CA ALA A 417 9.69 20.29 12.55
C ALA A 417 10.70 20.01 13.67
N LEU A 418 10.51 20.55 14.89
CA LEU A 418 11.38 20.22 16.03
C LEU A 418 11.20 18.76 16.45
N THR A 419 9.95 18.34 16.63
CA THR A 419 9.59 16.97 16.99
C THR A 419 9.98 15.97 15.90
N GLU A 420 9.84 16.34 14.63
CA GLU A 420 10.29 15.51 13.50
C GLU A 420 11.82 15.30 13.51
N ARG A 421 12.60 16.37 13.74
CA ARG A 421 14.07 16.25 13.83
C ARG A 421 14.50 15.42 15.03
N LEU A 422 13.85 15.61 16.19
CA LEU A 422 14.07 14.79 17.39
C LEU A 422 13.88 13.31 17.06
N LEU A 423 12.74 12.94 16.48
CA LEU A 423 12.44 11.55 16.14
C LEU A 423 13.45 10.96 15.16
N LYS A 424 13.80 11.69 14.09
CA LYS A 424 14.79 11.25 13.11
C LYS A 424 16.14 10.99 13.76
N ARG A 425 16.59 11.87 14.65
CA ARG A 425 17.89 11.73 15.34
C ARG A 425 17.89 10.58 16.34
N LEU A 426 16.79 10.34 17.06
CA LEU A 426 16.63 9.17 17.95
C LEU A 426 16.74 7.86 17.16
N ASN A 427 15.95 7.71 16.09
CA ASN A 427 15.99 6.51 15.24
C ASN A 427 17.36 6.34 14.56
N ALA A 428 18.02 7.42 14.13
CA ALA A 428 19.34 7.36 13.50
C ALA A 428 20.45 6.92 14.48
N ARG A 429 20.35 7.25 15.77
CA ARG A 429 21.24 6.71 16.81
C ARG A 429 20.97 5.23 17.07
N GLY A 430 19.71 4.82 17.00
CA GLY A 430 19.30 3.42 17.04
C GLY A 430 19.27 2.78 18.43
N PHE A 431 19.50 3.54 19.49
CA PHE A 431 19.33 3.10 20.89
C PHE A 431 17.86 2.84 21.22
N ILE A 432 16.98 3.69 20.70
CA ILE A 432 15.53 3.51 20.79
C ILE A 432 14.92 3.52 19.39
N HIS A 433 13.75 2.91 19.25
CA HIS A 433 12.94 3.07 18.04
C HIS A 433 11.55 3.59 18.38
N ALA A 434 11.13 4.68 17.74
CA ALA A 434 9.78 5.23 17.85
C ALA A 434 9.25 5.67 16.48
N VAL A 435 7.94 5.89 16.39
CA VAL A 435 7.27 6.34 15.15
C VAL A 435 6.33 7.51 15.44
N PRO A 436 6.05 8.36 14.44
CA PRO A 436 5.21 9.50 14.66
C PRO A 436 3.71 9.18 14.49
N ALA A 437 2.88 10.10 14.96
CA ALA A 437 1.49 10.24 14.54
C ALA A 437 1.13 11.71 14.36
N CYS A 438 -0.09 11.95 13.86
CA CYS A 438 -0.62 13.29 13.65
C CYS A 438 -2.02 13.38 14.23
N PHE A 439 -2.26 14.35 15.10
CA PHE A 439 -3.57 14.61 15.71
C PHE A 439 -4.04 16.00 15.27
N LYS A 440 -5.02 16.06 14.34
CA LYS A 440 -5.56 17.34 13.79
C LYS A 440 -4.44 18.34 13.39
N GLY A 441 -3.39 17.84 12.73
CA GLY A 441 -2.24 18.64 12.27
C GLY A 441 -1.07 18.73 13.26
N ILE A 442 -1.20 18.19 14.47
CA ILE A 442 -0.14 18.19 15.49
C ILE A 442 0.72 16.93 15.35
N TYR A 443 2.00 17.10 15.03
CA TYR A 443 2.96 16.00 14.95
C TYR A 443 3.42 15.59 16.34
N VAL A 444 3.33 14.29 16.64
CA VAL A 444 3.71 13.70 17.92
C VAL A 444 4.62 12.49 17.72
N ILE A 445 5.41 12.16 18.74
CA ILE A 445 6.11 10.88 18.88
C ILE A 445 5.25 9.97 19.74
N ARG A 446 5.06 8.73 19.30
CA ARG A 446 4.41 7.69 20.10
C ARG A 446 5.46 6.89 20.85
N PHE A 447 5.32 6.80 22.17
CA PHE A 447 6.12 5.95 23.03
C PHE A 447 5.23 4.83 23.57
N THR A 448 5.36 3.64 23.00
CA THR A 448 4.65 2.45 23.47
C THR A 448 5.55 1.60 24.36
N VAL A 449 5.12 1.26 25.57
CA VAL A 449 5.79 0.24 26.37
C VAL A 449 5.51 -1.12 25.74
N THR A 450 6.55 -1.85 25.37
CA THR A 450 6.44 -3.10 24.61
C THR A 450 6.83 -4.32 25.44
N SER A 451 8.13 -4.61 25.55
CA SER A 451 8.67 -5.87 26.05
C SER A 451 8.12 -6.21 27.44
N GLN A 452 7.75 -7.48 27.65
CA GLN A 452 7.38 -7.99 28.98
C GLN A 452 8.53 -7.94 29.99
N ARG A 453 9.76 -7.68 29.52
CA ARG A 453 10.95 -7.49 30.34
C ARG A 453 11.31 -6.04 30.60
N THR A 454 10.54 -5.07 30.09
CA THR A 454 10.78 -3.65 30.34
C THR A 454 10.74 -3.35 31.83
N THR A 455 11.69 -2.56 32.31
CA THR A 455 11.86 -2.20 33.71
C THR A 455 11.77 -0.69 33.92
N ASN A 456 11.75 -0.29 35.19
CA ASN A 456 11.85 1.12 35.57
C ASN A 456 13.15 1.79 35.10
N GLN A 457 14.24 1.02 34.93
CA GLN A 457 15.54 1.53 34.50
C GLN A 457 15.52 1.79 32.99
N ASP A 458 15.00 0.84 32.20
CA ASP A 458 14.85 1.00 30.75
C ASP A 458 14.10 2.31 30.41
N ILE A 459 12.96 2.57 31.08
CA ILE A 459 12.18 3.82 30.91
C ILE A 459 12.99 5.09 31.25
N LEU A 460 13.86 5.02 32.26
CA LEU A 460 14.70 6.16 32.64
C LEU A 460 15.81 6.40 31.61
N ASP A 461 16.41 5.33 31.10
CA ASP A 461 17.47 5.39 30.10
C ASP A 461 16.93 5.93 28.77
N ASP A 462 15.78 5.43 28.31
CA ASP A 462 15.12 5.91 27.10
C ASP A 462 14.72 7.38 27.22
N TRP A 463 14.20 7.79 28.38
CA TRP A 463 13.89 9.20 28.64
C TRP A 463 15.14 10.09 28.69
N ASN A 464 16.25 9.60 29.26
CA ASN A 464 17.51 10.33 29.27
C ASN A 464 18.06 10.52 27.86
N GLU A 465 17.94 9.53 26.98
CA GLU A 465 18.30 9.65 25.57
C GLU A 465 17.41 10.70 24.86
N ILE A 466 16.09 10.64 25.06
CA ILE A 466 15.15 11.64 24.51
C ILE A 466 15.51 13.06 24.95
N LYS A 467 15.78 13.28 26.24
CA LYS A 467 16.18 14.59 26.77
C LYS A 467 17.51 15.09 26.20
N THR A 468 18.47 14.19 26.03
CA THR A 468 19.80 14.48 25.50
C THR A 468 19.70 14.93 24.05
N VAL A 469 19.03 14.15 23.21
CA VAL A 469 18.79 14.49 21.80
C VAL A 469 17.97 15.78 21.68
N ALA A 470 16.95 15.96 22.51
CA ALA A 470 16.18 17.20 22.53
C ALA A 470 17.03 18.42 22.90
N LYS A 471 17.95 18.30 23.86
CA LYS A 471 18.88 19.37 24.23
C LYS A 471 19.78 19.74 23.03
N GLU A 472 20.36 18.76 22.37
CA GLU A 472 21.18 18.98 21.16
C GLU A 472 20.39 19.68 20.06
N ILE A 473 19.18 19.22 19.76
CA ILE A 473 18.31 19.83 18.74
C ILE A 473 18.01 21.29 19.06
N LEU A 474 17.70 21.60 20.31
CA LEU A 474 17.37 22.97 20.71
C LEU A 474 18.61 23.89 20.67
N ILE A 475 19.80 23.37 21.00
CA ILE A 475 21.06 24.10 20.83
C ILE A 475 21.36 24.34 19.34
N ASP A 476 21.19 23.33 18.49
CA ASP A 476 21.41 23.43 17.04
C ASP A 476 20.49 24.49 16.40
N VAL A 477 19.24 24.59 16.87
CA VAL A 477 18.22 25.47 16.27
C VAL A 477 18.25 26.88 16.83
N PHE A 478 18.47 27.04 18.14
CA PHE A 478 18.33 28.33 18.81
C PHE A 478 19.65 28.90 19.34
N GLY A 479 20.73 28.12 19.33
CA GLY A 479 22.01 28.48 19.93
C GLY A 479 22.05 28.27 21.45
N SER A 480 23.22 28.48 22.04
CA SER A 480 23.41 28.45 23.49
C SER A 480 24.38 29.54 23.95
N GLU A 481 24.06 30.21 25.05
CA GLU A 481 25.01 31.03 25.82
C GLU A 481 25.16 30.41 27.22
N ASN A 482 26.41 30.17 27.65
CA ASN A 482 26.74 29.59 28.96
C ASN A 482 25.99 28.28 29.30
N GLY A 483 25.68 27.45 28.29
CA GLY A 483 24.98 26.17 28.46
C GLY A 483 23.45 26.26 28.59
N ASN A 484 22.89 27.47 28.56
CA ASN A 484 21.45 27.71 28.52
C ASN A 484 20.99 27.94 27.08
N ILE A 485 19.89 27.31 26.68
CA ILE A 485 19.28 27.49 25.36
C ILE A 485 18.70 28.91 25.31
N ILE A 486 19.25 29.74 24.42
CA ILE A 486 18.67 31.06 24.16
C ILE A 486 17.52 30.81 23.21
N VAL A 487 16.27 30.82 23.66
CA VAL A 487 15.16 30.95 22.72
C VAL A 487 15.15 32.43 22.31
N PRO A 488 15.60 32.83 21.10
CA PRO A 488 15.41 34.20 20.68
C PRO A 488 13.91 34.45 20.75
N LYS A 489 13.49 35.46 21.54
CA LYS A 489 12.15 36.03 21.37
C LYS A 489 12.11 36.39 19.89
N LYS A 490 11.39 35.61 19.07
CA LYS A 490 11.16 35.96 17.67
C LYS A 490 10.78 37.44 17.72
N PRO A 491 11.54 38.36 17.10
CA PRO A 491 11.06 39.72 16.97
C PRO A 491 9.66 39.58 16.37
N ARG A 492 8.68 40.31 16.91
CA ARG A 492 7.38 40.41 16.25
C ARG A 492 7.66 41.06 14.91
N ILE A 493 7.92 40.25 13.89
CA ILE A 493 8.04 40.70 12.52
C ILE A 493 6.66 41.22 12.19
N SER A 494 6.56 42.51 11.96
CA SER A 494 5.30 43.11 11.57
C SER A 494 4.83 42.47 10.27
N LEU A 495 3.52 42.33 10.08
CA LEU A 495 2.95 41.87 8.80
C LEU A 495 3.49 42.66 7.59
N LYS A 496 3.93 43.90 7.84
CA LYS A 496 4.58 44.77 6.86
C LYS A 496 5.96 44.25 6.44
N GLU A 497 6.83 43.92 7.38
CA GLU A 497 8.17 43.38 7.09
C GLU A 497 8.11 42.01 6.40
N THR A 498 7.11 41.18 6.75
CA THR A 498 6.93 39.88 6.09
C THR A 498 6.42 40.00 4.65
N ARG A 499 5.66 41.06 4.34
CA ARG A 499 5.26 41.41 2.97
C ARG A 499 6.42 41.96 2.13
N GLU A 500 7.32 42.71 2.74
CA GLU A 500 8.47 43.31 2.05
C GLU A 500 9.55 42.28 1.70
N LEU A 501 9.78 41.29 2.57
CA LEU A 501 10.79 40.22 2.36
C LEU A 501 10.33 39.12 1.40
N ASN A 502 9.02 38.96 1.22
CA ASN A 502 8.49 37.92 0.36
C ASN A 502 7.31 38.46 -0.45
N ALA A 503 7.56 38.72 -1.73
CA ALA A 503 6.56 39.24 -2.68
C ALA A 503 5.36 38.29 -2.86
N THR A 504 5.47 37.03 -2.38
CA THR A 504 4.39 36.03 -2.37
C THR A 504 3.76 35.81 -0.99
N PHE A 505 4.06 36.67 -0.01
CA PHE A 505 3.45 36.61 1.32
C PHE A 505 1.98 37.06 1.25
N GLY A 506 1.07 36.07 1.40
CA GLY A 506 -0.37 36.23 1.25
C GLY A 506 -0.97 35.57 0.00
N THR A 507 -0.15 35.06 -0.93
CA THR A 507 -0.64 34.30 -2.10
C THR A 507 -0.83 32.81 -1.83
N SER A 508 -0.31 32.28 -0.71
CA SER A 508 -0.43 30.86 -0.33
C SER A 508 -1.15 30.65 1.00
N LEU A 509 -2.22 31.42 1.22
CA LEU A 509 -3.16 31.25 2.35
C LEU A 509 -4.48 30.58 1.92
N LEU A 510 -4.53 30.06 0.69
CA LEU A 510 -5.63 29.28 0.13
C LEU A 510 -5.34 27.76 0.06
N LEU A 511 -4.16 27.32 0.52
CA LEU A 511 -3.76 25.90 0.50
C LEU A 511 -3.40 25.31 1.86
N ALA A 512 -3.67 26.03 2.95
CA ALA A 512 -3.45 25.54 4.31
C ALA A 512 -4.69 25.77 5.16
N ASN A 513 -5.79 25.12 4.78
CA ASN A 513 -6.95 24.80 5.61
C ASN A 513 -7.91 23.88 4.83
N SER A 514 -7.51 22.62 4.62
CA SER A 514 -8.47 21.53 4.41
C SER A 514 -7.82 20.17 4.71
N PRO A 515 -8.41 19.33 5.57
CA PRO A 515 -7.91 18.02 5.93
C PRO A 515 -8.37 16.98 4.91
N MET A 516 -7.76 16.94 3.73
CA MET A 516 -7.83 15.80 2.81
C MET A 516 -6.64 15.86 1.86
N SER A 517 -5.56 15.17 2.18
CA SER A 517 -4.53 14.88 1.19
C SER A 517 -5.03 13.75 0.29
N PRO A 518 -5.15 13.91 -1.04
CA PRO A 518 -5.29 12.77 -1.92
C PRO A 518 -3.97 12.00 -1.86
N LYS A 519 -3.98 10.82 -1.24
CA LYS A 519 -2.89 9.86 -1.35
C LYS A 519 -2.85 9.43 -2.81
N ILE A 520 -1.76 9.77 -3.50
CA ILE A 520 -1.50 9.35 -4.87
C ILE A 520 -1.53 7.82 -4.90
N VAL A 521 -2.56 7.26 -5.54
CA VAL A 521 -2.63 5.86 -5.96
C VAL A 521 -1.73 5.72 -7.17
N ASN A 522 -0.73 4.84 -7.06
CA ASN A 522 0.06 4.40 -8.21
C ASN A 522 -0.82 3.46 -9.06
N GLY A 523 -1.53 4.04 -10.02
CA GLY A 523 -2.15 3.34 -11.13
C GLY A 523 -1.46 3.80 -12.41
N THR A 524 -0.57 2.98 -12.94
CA THR A 524 0.03 3.19 -14.26
C THR A 524 -1.05 3.45 -15.31
N HIS A 525 -0.95 4.60 -15.98
CA HIS A 525 -1.78 5.13 -17.08
C HIS A 525 -3.10 5.81 -16.71
N ALA A 526 -3.04 6.99 -16.08
CA ALA A 526 -4.01 8.05 -16.32
C ALA A 526 -3.35 9.11 -17.22
N ALA A 527 -3.57 8.98 -18.54
CA ALA A 527 -3.32 10.07 -19.46
C ALA A 527 -4.31 11.19 -19.13
N ILE A 528 -3.81 12.36 -18.72
CA ILE A 528 -4.59 13.59 -18.72
C ILE A 528 -4.71 13.99 -20.19
N CYS A 529 -5.72 13.46 -20.87
CA CYS A 529 -6.16 14.02 -22.14
C CYS A 529 -7.08 15.20 -21.85
N ASP A 530 -6.79 16.31 -22.52
CA ASP A 530 -7.60 17.53 -22.51
C ASP A 530 -9.01 17.20 -23.05
N TYR A 531 -10.01 17.24 -22.18
CA TYR A 531 -11.39 16.77 -22.46
C TYR A 531 -12.03 17.50 -23.65
N GLU A 532 -11.58 18.72 -23.95
CA GLU A 532 -12.09 19.56 -25.02
C GLU A 532 -11.68 19.03 -26.41
N GLN A 533 -10.47 18.47 -26.54
CA GLN A 533 -9.99 17.90 -27.82
C GLN A 533 -10.62 16.54 -28.12
N VAL A 534 -10.89 15.73 -27.09
CA VAL A 534 -11.48 14.39 -27.27
C VAL A 534 -12.95 14.48 -27.69
N LEU A 535 -13.74 15.38 -27.09
CA LEU A 535 -15.13 15.59 -27.49
C LEU A 535 -15.23 16.18 -28.91
N THR A 536 -14.37 17.13 -29.24
CA THR A 536 -14.31 17.73 -30.58
C THR A 536 -13.89 16.71 -31.64
N SER A 537 -12.88 15.88 -31.33
CA SER A 537 -12.41 14.82 -32.24
C SER A 537 -13.42 13.67 -32.36
N CYS A 538 -14.11 13.27 -31.28
CA CYS A 538 -15.17 12.26 -31.33
C CYS A 538 -16.38 12.75 -32.14
N ALA A 539 -16.81 14.01 -31.97
CA ALA A 539 -17.93 14.59 -32.72
C ALA A 539 -17.61 14.76 -34.22
N GLN A 540 -16.38 15.16 -34.55
CA GLN A 540 -15.92 15.26 -35.94
C GLN A 540 -15.79 13.89 -36.62
N THR A 541 -15.34 12.86 -35.88
CA THR A 541 -15.08 11.53 -36.43
C THR A 541 -16.36 10.68 -36.56
N PHE A 542 -17.32 10.82 -35.64
CA PHE A 542 -18.53 9.98 -35.62
C PHE A 542 -19.81 10.65 -36.15
N ALA A 543 -19.89 12.00 -36.22
CA ALA A 543 -21.17 12.66 -36.56
C ALA A 543 -21.13 13.66 -37.74
N GLN A 544 -19.97 13.93 -38.36
CA GLN A 544 -19.83 14.91 -39.47
C GLN A 544 -20.48 16.30 -39.23
N LEU A 545 -20.63 16.74 -37.98
CA LEU A 545 -21.21 18.04 -37.65
C LEU A 545 -20.13 19.15 -37.64
N LYS A 546 -20.35 20.22 -38.42
CA LYS A 546 -19.55 21.45 -38.35
C LYS A 546 -20.13 22.41 -37.31
N MET A 547 -19.31 22.85 -36.37
CA MET A 547 -19.64 23.91 -35.41
C MET A 547 -18.62 25.05 -35.55
N GLU A 548 -19.10 26.29 -35.75
CA GLU A 548 -18.29 27.51 -35.65
C GLU A 548 -18.74 28.34 -34.44
N PRO A 549 -17.81 28.85 -33.61
CA PRO A 549 -18.16 29.76 -32.51
C PRO A 549 -18.37 31.18 -33.03
N LYS A 550 -19.56 31.75 -32.78
CA LYS A 550 -19.83 33.20 -32.98
C LYS A 550 -19.82 33.93 -31.64
N ASP A 551 -18.78 34.72 -31.39
CA ASP A 551 -18.69 35.61 -30.24
C ASP A 551 -19.67 36.79 -30.33
N SER A 552 -20.58 36.92 -29.35
CA SER A 552 -21.56 38.03 -29.28
C SER A 552 -20.86 39.40 -29.05
N PRO A 553 -21.40 40.50 -29.62
CA PRO A 553 -20.92 41.86 -29.40
C PRO A 553 -21.00 42.34 -27.93
N GLU A 554 -21.96 41.86 -27.13
CA GLU A 554 -22.06 42.23 -25.70
C GLU A 554 -20.87 41.72 -24.88
N MET A 555 -20.40 40.50 -25.18
CA MET A 555 -19.28 39.88 -24.48
C MET A 555 -17.97 40.66 -24.69
N ARG A 556 -17.74 41.18 -25.90
CA ARG A 556 -16.55 42.01 -26.20
C ARG A 556 -16.57 43.36 -25.48
N ARG A 557 -17.74 43.98 -25.29
CA ARG A 557 -17.86 45.23 -24.51
C ARG A 557 -17.61 45.02 -23.03
N ARG A 558 -18.10 43.91 -22.46
CA ARG A 558 -17.92 43.58 -21.04
C ARG A 558 -16.45 43.26 -20.71
N ILE A 559 -15.76 42.52 -21.57
CA ILE A 559 -14.32 42.21 -21.43
C ILE A 559 -13.46 43.47 -21.59
N ARG A 560 -13.80 44.39 -22.51
CA ARG A 560 -13.12 45.70 -22.61
C ARG A 560 -13.33 46.57 -21.37
N GLY A 561 -14.54 46.59 -20.80
CA GLY A 561 -14.84 47.33 -19.57
C GLY A 561 -14.01 46.82 -18.37
N ILE A 562 -13.83 45.50 -18.26
CA ILE A 562 -13.04 44.87 -17.20
C ILE A 562 -11.53 45.18 -17.38
N LYS A 563 -11.01 45.14 -18.62
CA LYS A 563 -9.60 45.47 -18.91
C LYS A 563 -9.23 46.94 -18.66
N MET A 564 -10.19 47.87 -18.79
CA MET A 564 -9.94 49.32 -18.65
C MET A 564 -9.98 49.84 -17.20
N CYS A 565 -10.49 49.07 -16.23
CA CYS A 565 -10.75 49.57 -14.86
C CYS A 565 -9.56 49.43 -13.89
N GLY A 566 -8.46 48.76 -14.27
CA GLY A 566 -7.23 48.68 -13.47
C GLY A 566 -7.35 48.00 -12.09
N LYS A 567 -8.52 47.45 -11.74
CA LYS A 567 -8.78 46.70 -10.50
C LYS A 567 -8.60 45.21 -10.73
N LYS A 568 -7.94 44.50 -9.80
CA LYS A 568 -7.86 43.02 -9.81
C LYS A 568 -9.14 42.45 -9.19
N PHE A 569 -9.93 41.71 -9.96
CA PHE A 569 -11.12 40.98 -9.50
C PHE A 569 -10.74 39.55 -9.04
N SER A 570 -11.52 38.96 -8.13
CA SER A 570 -11.30 37.58 -7.66
C SER A 570 -11.71 36.56 -8.74
N LEU A 571 -11.15 35.33 -8.65
CA LEU A 571 -11.45 34.22 -9.55
C LEU A 571 -12.93 33.83 -9.59
N ASP A 572 -13.67 34.07 -8.50
CA ASP A 572 -15.11 33.82 -8.44
C ASP A 572 -15.92 34.72 -9.38
N SER A 573 -15.37 35.88 -9.78
CA SER A 573 -16.03 36.79 -10.73
C SER A 573 -15.97 36.31 -12.19
N CYS A 574 -15.18 35.27 -12.49
CA CYS A 574 -15.08 34.66 -13.82
C CYS A 574 -15.93 33.38 -13.98
N MET A 575 -16.45 32.82 -12.89
CA MET A 575 -17.24 31.58 -12.94
C MET A 575 -18.71 31.77 -13.34
N ASP A 576 -19.19 33.00 -13.44
CA ASP A 576 -20.54 33.31 -13.94
C ASP A 576 -20.67 33.28 -15.47
N MET A 577 -19.63 32.85 -16.21
CA MET A 577 -19.73 32.57 -17.64
C MET A 577 -20.01 31.09 -17.91
N VAL A 578 -21.11 30.57 -17.35
CA VAL A 578 -21.70 29.32 -17.82
C VAL A 578 -22.71 29.65 -18.90
N GLN A 579 -22.39 29.22 -20.12
CA GLN A 579 -23.23 29.31 -21.30
C GLN A 579 -24.43 28.37 -21.14
N GLY A 580 -25.65 28.91 -21.17
CA GLY A 580 -26.87 28.11 -21.25
C GLY A 580 -26.94 27.41 -22.62
N LEU A 581 -27.15 26.10 -22.60
CA LEU A 581 -27.48 25.33 -23.80
C LEU A 581 -28.98 25.47 -24.08
N MET A 582 -29.33 26.17 -25.15
CA MET A 582 -30.66 26.09 -25.77
C MET A 582 -30.56 25.16 -26.99
N MET A 583 -31.44 24.16 -27.05
CA MET A 583 -31.72 23.43 -28.29
C MET A 583 -32.72 24.23 -29.12
N GLU A 584 -32.30 24.71 -30.29
CA GLU A 584 -33.21 25.02 -31.39
C GLU A 584 -33.16 23.86 -32.39
N GLN A 585 -34.28 23.16 -32.57
CA GLN A 585 -34.62 22.62 -33.89
C GLN A 585 -36.11 22.88 -34.19
N PRO A 586 -36.44 23.26 -35.44
CA PRO A 586 -37.81 23.45 -35.89
C PRO A 586 -38.51 22.09 -36.12
N LEU A 587 -39.80 22.05 -35.76
CA LEU A 587 -40.74 20.98 -36.13
C LEU A 587 -40.89 20.87 -37.66
N PRO A 588 -41.04 19.66 -38.22
CA PRO A 588 -41.58 19.48 -39.56
C PRO A 588 -43.08 19.79 -39.59
N LEU A 589 -43.50 20.48 -40.65
CA LEU A 589 -44.86 20.93 -40.95
C LEU A 589 -45.88 19.80 -41.04
N CYS A 590 -47.08 20.07 -40.52
CA CYS A 590 -48.33 19.40 -40.84
C CYS A 590 -48.64 19.49 -42.34
N SER A 591 -49.13 18.39 -42.91
CA SER A 591 -50.08 18.40 -44.02
C SER A 591 -51.48 18.16 -43.46
N GLU A 592 -52.39 19.10 -43.71
CA GLU A 592 -53.83 18.99 -43.47
C GLU A 592 -54.44 17.98 -44.46
N ASP A 593 -55.48 17.25 -44.01
CA ASP A 593 -56.71 16.98 -44.77
C ASP A 593 -57.78 16.32 -43.84
N VAL A 594 -58.64 17.19 -43.30
CA VAL A 594 -60.12 17.20 -43.23
C VAL A 594 -60.96 15.89 -43.38
N GLU A 595 -62.08 15.87 -42.60
CA GLU A 595 -63.33 15.04 -42.68
C GLU A 595 -63.26 13.58 -42.12
N ASP A 596 -64.23 12.98 -41.41
CA ASP A 596 -65.56 13.37 -40.92
C ASP A 596 -66.09 12.33 -39.88
N ILE A 597 -66.88 12.80 -38.91
CA ILE A 597 -68.15 12.23 -38.36
C ILE A 597 -68.25 10.77 -37.78
N SER A 598 -68.65 10.75 -36.49
CA SER A 598 -69.71 9.93 -35.83
C SER A 598 -69.41 8.68 -34.96
N ASN A 599 -69.96 8.79 -33.74
CA ASN A 599 -70.80 7.85 -32.98
C ASN A 599 -70.25 6.53 -32.41
N GLY A 600 -70.42 6.40 -31.08
CA GLY A 600 -71.25 5.31 -30.56
C GLY A 600 -70.67 4.45 -29.43
N SER A 601 -71.08 4.77 -28.20
CA SER A 601 -71.71 3.86 -27.23
C SER A 601 -70.94 2.68 -26.58
N SER A 602 -71.20 2.54 -25.27
CA SER A 602 -70.63 1.66 -24.23
C SER A 602 -71.13 0.18 -24.26
N PRO A 603 -71.10 -0.62 -23.15
CA PRO A 603 -70.00 -1.51 -22.69
C PRO A 603 -70.46 -2.96 -22.34
N GLY A 604 -69.56 -3.79 -21.78
CA GLY A 604 -69.86 -5.08 -21.10
C GLY A 604 -69.36 -6.31 -21.89
N GLU A 605 -69.05 -7.48 -21.33
CA GLU A 605 -69.03 -8.06 -19.98
C GLU A 605 -68.26 -9.41 -20.08
N ARG A 606 -67.64 -9.85 -18.97
CA ARG A 606 -67.51 -11.25 -18.46
C ARG A 606 -66.69 -12.36 -19.15
N SER A 607 -65.88 -12.99 -18.28
CA SER A 607 -65.71 -14.45 -18.02
C SER A 607 -65.03 -15.31 -19.11
N SER A 608 -64.23 -16.34 -18.85
CA SER A 608 -63.91 -17.17 -17.67
C SER A 608 -62.87 -18.23 -18.11
N LEU A 609 -62.08 -18.78 -17.15
CA LEU A 609 -61.70 -20.21 -16.95
C LEU A 609 -61.25 -21.04 -18.18
N SER A 610 -60.30 -21.97 -18.19
CA SER A 610 -59.41 -22.66 -17.24
C SER A 610 -58.86 -23.88 -18.02
N LEU A 611 -57.94 -24.64 -17.41
CA LEU A 611 -57.60 -26.06 -17.67
C LEU A 611 -56.40 -26.36 -18.61
N SER A 612 -55.27 -26.66 -17.96
CA SER A 612 -54.36 -27.79 -18.24
C SER A 612 -55.11 -29.14 -18.06
N PRO A 613 -54.58 -30.37 -18.34
CA PRO A 613 -53.21 -30.85 -18.04
C PRO A 613 -52.65 -32.00 -18.95
N VAL A 614 -51.54 -32.59 -18.49
CA VAL A 614 -51.14 -34.04 -18.58
C VAL A 614 -49.94 -34.41 -19.48
N THR A 615 -48.79 -34.53 -18.79
CA THR A 615 -47.75 -35.61 -18.76
C THR A 615 -47.61 -36.63 -19.90
N SER A 616 -46.37 -36.95 -20.27
CA SER A 616 -45.82 -38.32 -20.07
C SER A 616 -44.31 -38.40 -20.33
N SER A 617 -43.67 -39.23 -19.51
CA SER A 617 -42.27 -39.67 -19.50
C SER A 617 -42.03 -40.86 -20.43
N GLY A 618 -40.82 -41.03 -20.95
CA GLY A 618 -40.39 -42.27 -21.61
C GLY A 618 -38.88 -42.34 -21.91
N THR A 619 -38.17 -43.14 -21.12
CA THR A 619 -36.77 -43.56 -21.24
C THR A 619 -36.60 -44.67 -22.28
N ILE A 620 -35.44 -44.80 -22.95
CA ILE A 620 -34.66 -46.05 -23.19
C ILE A 620 -33.44 -45.79 -24.12
N LYS A 621 -32.42 -46.63 -23.92
CA LYS A 621 -30.97 -46.63 -24.24
C LYS A 621 -30.55 -47.03 -25.67
N GLN A 622 -29.27 -46.71 -25.98
CA GLN A 622 -28.22 -47.45 -26.76
C GLN A 622 -28.46 -47.67 -28.28
N ASP A 623 -27.49 -47.66 -29.22
CA ASP A 623 -26.03 -47.78 -29.23
C ASP A 623 -25.42 -47.14 -30.51
N SER A 624 -24.11 -46.87 -30.42
CA SER A 624 -23.00 -46.70 -31.38
C SER A 624 -23.13 -46.60 -32.93
N ASN A 625 -22.24 -45.72 -33.44
CA ASN A 625 -21.35 -45.79 -34.61
C ASN A 625 -21.69 -45.09 -35.95
N SER A 626 -20.78 -44.13 -36.25
CA SER A 626 -19.92 -43.95 -37.42
C SER A 626 -20.29 -42.94 -38.52
N ASP A 627 -19.24 -42.12 -38.79
CA ASP A 627 -18.79 -41.51 -40.05
C ASP A 627 -19.14 -40.06 -40.43
N SER A 628 -18.10 -39.22 -40.25
CA SER A 628 -17.41 -38.34 -41.21
C SER A 628 -18.12 -37.14 -41.84
N ASN A 629 -17.53 -35.94 -41.64
CA ASN A 629 -17.25 -34.89 -42.64
C ASN A 629 -16.42 -33.76 -41.96
N GLN A 630 -15.11 -33.66 -42.18
CA GLN A 630 -14.40 -32.92 -43.24
C GLN A 630 -14.65 -31.40 -43.29
N LEU A 631 -13.59 -30.62 -43.09
CA LEU A 631 -13.39 -29.31 -43.73
C LEU A 631 -11.89 -29.07 -44.00
N GLN A 632 -11.60 -28.75 -45.26
CA GLN A 632 -10.30 -28.69 -45.92
C GLN A 632 -9.66 -27.31 -45.88
N VAL A 633 -8.32 -27.29 -45.90
CA VAL A 633 -7.42 -26.15 -46.16
C VAL A 633 -7.00 -26.18 -47.64
N PRO A 634 -6.85 -25.04 -48.34
CA PRO A 634 -6.12 -24.97 -49.60
C PRO A 634 -4.78 -24.20 -49.52
N PRO A 635 -3.80 -24.50 -50.41
CA PRO A 635 -2.41 -24.08 -50.30
C PRO A 635 -1.98 -22.93 -51.26
N THR A 636 -0.81 -22.38 -50.95
CA THR A 636 -0.03 -21.38 -51.70
C THR A 636 0.45 -21.86 -53.08
N PRO A 637 0.80 -20.94 -53.99
CA PRO A 637 1.95 -21.15 -54.86
C PRO A 637 2.96 -19.97 -54.88
N SER A 638 4.21 -20.35 -55.13
CA SER A 638 5.43 -19.56 -55.20
C SER A 638 5.62 -18.84 -56.55
N ARG A 639 6.38 -17.73 -56.57
CA ARG A 639 7.23 -17.34 -57.71
C ARG A 639 8.29 -16.30 -57.34
N GLN A 640 9.56 -16.65 -57.61
CA GLN A 640 10.70 -15.74 -57.71
C GLN A 640 10.76 -15.15 -59.13
N TYR A 641 11.25 -13.91 -59.27
CA TYR A 641 12.20 -13.52 -60.33
C TYR A 641 13.00 -12.27 -59.90
N ARG A 642 14.32 -12.33 -60.15
CA ARG A 642 15.35 -11.29 -59.98
C ARG A 642 15.17 -10.14 -61.00
N SER A 643 15.63 -8.92 -60.67
CA SER A 643 16.82 -8.33 -61.34
C SER A 643 17.16 -6.88 -60.94
N LYS A 644 18.49 -6.65 -60.90
CA LYS A 644 19.30 -5.43 -61.17
C LYS A 644 19.55 -4.40 -60.06
N SER A 645 20.85 -4.35 -59.74
CA SER A 645 21.61 -3.33 -59.03
C SER A 645 21.81 -2.05 -59.84
N VAL A 646 21.93 -0.93 -59.14
CA VAL A 646 22.81 0.20 -59.52
C VAL A 646 23.44 0.71 -58.23
N ASP A 647 24.74 0.46 -58.08
CA ASP A 647 25.60 1.10 -57.09
C ASP A 647 25.93 2.52 -57.56
N VAL A 648 25.80 3.50 -56.65
CA VAL A 648 26.56 4.75 -56.72
C VAL A 648 27.31 4.86 -55.40
N SER A 649 28.63 4.75 -55.48
CA SER A 649 29.55 4.74 -54.35
C SER A 649 29.76 6.15 -53.78
N LEU A 650 29.57 6.30 -52.48
CA LEU A 650 30.32 7.24 -51.65
C LEU A 650 30.89 6.45 -50.46
N THR A 651 32.14 6.01 -50.63
CA THR A 651 33.07 5.54 -49.58
C THR A 651 33.17 6.56 -48.42
N GLY A 652 33.31 6.24 -47.14
CA GLY A 652 33.39 4.99 -46.39
C GLY A 652 33.64 5.29 -44.90
N LEU A 653 33.06 4.48 -44.00
CA LEU A 653 33.58 3.99 -42.70
C LEU A 653 32.44 3.22 -42.00
N LYS A 654 32.67 1.94 -41.69
CA LYS A 654 31.74 1.03 -40.99
C LYS A 654 32.07 1.02 -39.50
N LEU A 655 31.05 0.86 -38.66
CA LEU A 655 31.13 0.87 -37.19
C LEU A 655 31.63 -0.49 -36.64
N ASP A 656 32.79 -0.97 -37.08
CA ASP A 656 33.28 -2.32 -36.76
C ASP A 656 34.38 -2.36 -35.66
N ASP A 657 34.82 -1.22 -35.08
CA ASP A 657 36.00 -1.20 -34.18
C ASP A 657 35.77 -0.63 -32.77
N ALA A 658 34.62 -0.86 -32.10
CA ALA A 658 34.42 -0.43 -30.71
C ALA A 658 33.66 -1.43 -29.81
N LYS A 659 34.23 -1.70 -28.63
CA LYS A 659 33.63 -2.42 -27.51
C LYS A 659 32.97 -1.44 -26.53
N ILE A 660 31.66 -1.57 -26.34
CA ILE A 660 30.87 -0.77 -25.39
C ILE A 660 30.67 -1.59 -24.11
N THR A 661 31.02 -1.00 -22.96
CA THR A 661 30.88 -1.61 -21.63
C THR A 661 30.04 -0.70 -20.74
N ILE A 662 29.03 -1.27 -20.06
CA ILE A 662 28.14 -0.52 -19.17
C ILE A 662 28.48 -0.86 -17.72
N ASP A 663 28.97 0.12 -16.96
CA ASP A 663 29.29 -0.04 -15.53
C ASP A 663 28.11 0.44 -14.68
N MET A 664 27.31 -0.53 -14.23
CA MET A 664 26.13 -0.32 -13.40
C MET A 664 26.46 0.15 -11.98
N LYS A 665 27.69 -0.08 -11.49
CA LYS A 665 28.11 0.27 -10.13
C LYS A 665 28.48 1.75 -10.04
N ASN A 666 29.06 2.29 -11.11
CA ASN A 666 29.51 3.68 -11.17
C ASN A 666 28.62 4.60 -12.03
N SER A 667 27.56 4.06 -12.66
CA SER A 667 26.67 4.79 -13.58
C SER A 667 27.40 5.37 -14.80
N GLU A 668 28.27 4.57 -15.41
CA GLU A 668 29.12 4.98 -16.53
C GLU A 668 28.88 4.11 -17.77
N ILE A 669 29.00 4.72 -18.95
CA ILE A 669 29.11 4.00 -20.23
C ILE A 669 30.52 4.24 -20.75
N ILE A 670 31.24 3.16 -21.01
CA ILE A 670 32.65 3.16 -21.41
C ILE A 670 32.74 2.59 -22.82
N ILE A 671 33.18 3.41 -23.76
CA ILE A 671 33.38 3.01 -25.15
C ILE A 671 34.88 2.86 -25.38
N THR A 672 35.31 1.66 -25.77
CA THR A 672 36.72 1.29 -25.98
C THR A 672 36.91 0.84 -27.42
N PRO A 673 37.75 1.50 -28.23
CA PRO A 673 38.05 1.02 -29.57
C PRO A 673 38.73 -0.36 -29.52
N THR A 674 38.39 -1.28 -30.42
CA THR A 674 39.05 -2.59 -30.53
C THR A 674 39.59 -2.78 -31.93
N GLY A 675 40.87 -2.49 -32.12
CA GLY A 675 41.58 -2.81 -33.36
C GLY A 675 43.08 -2.96 -33.14
N SER A 676 43.60 -4.18 -33.25
CA SER A 676 45.03 -4.46 -33.20
C SER A 676 45.62 -4.59 -34.61
N LYS A 677 46.49 -3.65 -35.00
CA LYS A 677 47.82 -3.82 -35.63
C LYS A 677 48.15 -2.70 -36.62
N ASN A 678 49.28 -2.06 -36.33
CA ASN A 678 50.23 -1.41 -37.24
C ASN A 678 49.67 -0.42 -38.28
N ILE A 679 49.67 0.88 -37.96
CA ILE A 679 50.24 1.91 -38.83
C ILE A 679 50.92 2.94 -37.93
N HIS A 680 52.26 2.97 -37.97
CA HIS A 680 53.04 4.18 -37.70
C HIS A 680 52.76 5.15 -38.85
N GLU A 681 52.14 6.31 -38.60
CA GLU A 681 52.43 7.59 -39.28
C GLU A 681 51.53 8.75 -38.80
N SER A 682 52.20 9.80 -38.30
CA SER A 682 51.77 11.20 -38.05
C SER A 682 50.56 11.50 -37.15
N VAL A 683 50.84 12.21 -36.06
CA VAL A 683 49.93 12.63 -34.96
C VAL A 683 48.87 13.66 -35.40
N ASP A 684 49.05 14.35 -36.52
CA ASP A 684 48.13 15.41 -36.95
C ASP A 684 46.82 14.90 -37.57
N ASN A 685 46.78 13.66 -38.08
CA ASN A 685 45.56 13.12 -38.69
C ASN A 685 44.55 12.52 -37.70
N GLN A 686 44.93 12.23 -36.46
CA GLN A 686 43.99 11.68 -35.46
C GLN A 686 43.08 12.75 -34.83
N LYS A 687 43.54 14.01 -34.72
CA LYS A 687 42.69 15.13 -34.29
C LYS A 687 41.59 15.46 -35.31
N ALA A 688 41.89 15.34 -36.60
CA ALA A 688 40.92 15.56 -37.66
C ALA A 688 39.79 14.51 -37.62
N VAL A 689 40.11 13.24 -37.38
CA VAL A 689 39.12 12.14 -37.30
C VAL A 689 38.18 12.28 -36.10
N LEU A 690 38.66 12.78 -34.97
CA LEU A 690 37.82 13.05 -33.78
C LEU A 690 36.88 14.25 -33.96
N CYS A 691 37.35 15.35 -34.57
CA CYS A 691 36.49 16.50 -34.89
C CYS A 691 35.41 16.16 -35.92
N ASP A 692 35.73 15.33 -36.92
CA ASP A 692 34.77 14.92 -37.97
C ASP A 692 33.66 13.98 -37.44
N ILE A 693 33.97 13.21 -36.37
CA ILE A 693 33.00 12.38 -35.65
C ILE A 693 32.09 13.24 -34.76
N GLU A 694 32.62 14.28 -34.11
CA GLU A 694 31.82 15.23 -33.32
C GLU A 694 30.89 16.10 -34.19
N GLU A 695 31.36 16.59 -35.35
CA GLU A 695 30.55 17.37 -36.29
C GLU A 695 29.44 16.53 -36.94
N LYS A 696 29.72 15.27 -37.30
CA LYS A 696 28.72 14.36 -37.90
C LYS A 696 27.70 13.82 -36.90
N LEU A 697 28.04 13.77 -35.60
CA LEU A 697 27.10 13.37 -34.55
C LEU A 697 26.18 14.51 -34.09
N ASN A 698 26.57 15.78 -34.29
CA ASN A 698 25.75 16.98 -34.02
C ASN A 698 24.91 16.88 -32.72
N ILE A 699 25.58 16.51 -31.62
CA ILE A 699 24.99 16.36 -30.27
C ILE A 699 25.06 17.68 -29.48
N GLY A 700 25.87 18.65 -29.91
CA GLY A 700 26.09 19.92 -29.19
C GLY A 700 24.87 20.85 -29.14
N ASP A 701 24.16 21.04 -30.24
CA ASP A 701 23.10 22.06 -30.31
C ASP A 701 21.70 21.57 -29.87
N LYS A 702 21.55 20.27 -29.58
CA LYS A 702 20.28 19.68 -29.09
C LYS A 702 20.18 19.54 -27.57
N ILE A 703 21.25 19.87 -26.84
CA ILE A 703 21.26 19.88 -25.36
C ILE A 703 21.10 21.31 -24.80
N THR A 704 21.36 22.34 -25.63
CA THR A 704 21.38 23.75 -25.25
C THR A 704 19.99 24.36 -24.95
N GLN A 705 18.88 23.69 -25.28
CA GLN A 705 17.54 24.25 -25.05
C GLN A 705 16.81 23.69 -23.81
N ALA A 706 17.52 23.02 -22.89
CA ALA A 706 16.91 22.42 -21.71
C ALA A 706 17.54 22.79 -20.34
N PHE A 707 18.52 23.68 -20.25
CA PHE A 707 19.15 24.01 -18.96
C PHE A 707 19.58 25.48 -18.84
N GLU A 708 18.74 26.30 -18.21
CA GLU A 708 19.02 27.73 -17.97
C GLU A 708 19.35 28.10 -16.50
N ASN A 709 19.72 27.17 -15.62
CA ASN A 709 20.21 27.52 -14.27
C ASN A 709 21.38 26.61 -13.82
N PHE A 710 22.46 26.56 -14.61
CA PHE A 710 23.67 25.83 -14.26
C PHE A 710 24.93 26.69 -14.55
N GLN A 711 24.95 27.93 -14.06
CA GLN A 711 26.11 28.81 -14.23
C GLN A 711 27.19 28.63 -13.14
N ASP A 712 26.87 28.06 -11.98
CA ASP A 712 27.85 27.87 -10.90
C ASP A 712 28.79 26.67 -11.13
N GLY A 713 28.38 25.69 -11.96
CA GLY A 713 29.17 24.48 -12.23
C GLY A 713 30.27 24.66 -13.28
N LEU A 714 30.16 25.66 -14.16
CA LEU A 714 31.18 25.92 -15.19
C LEU A 714 32.36 26.74 -14.65
N GLN A 715 32.16 27.50 -13.57
CA GLN A 715 33.26 28.23 -12.92
C GLN A 715 34.24 27.26 -12.23
N MET A 716 33.74 26.21 -11.57
CA MET A 716 34.57 25.16 -10.96
C MET A 716 35.38 24.32 -11.97
N LEU A 717 34.87 24.12 -13.19
CA LEU A 717 35.57 23.34 -14.22
C LEU A 717 36.68 24.15 -14.94
N SER A 718 36.58 25.48 -14.95
CA SER A 718 37.64 26.34 -15.46
C SER A 718 38.83 26.42 -14.49
N GLU A 719 38.56 26.46 -13.18
CA GLU A 719 39.59 26.50 -12.12
C GLU A 719 40.36 25.17 -12.00
N TYR A 720 39.72 24.04 -12.33
CA TYR A 720 40.37 22.73 -12.32
C TYR A 720 41.34 22.51 -13.50
N ARG A 721 41.13 23.18 -14.64
CA ARG A 721 41.99 23.05 -15.82
C ARG A 721 43.27 23.88 -15.75
N GLN A 722 43.31 24.90 -14.90
CA GLN A 722 44.45 25.83 -14.85
C GLN A 722 45.56 25.38 -13.88
N ASN A 723 45.29 24.41 -12.99
CA ASN A 723 46.22 23.97 -11.95
C ASN A 723 46.96 22.65 -12.25
N ASN A 724 46.85 22.06 -13.45
CA ASN A 724 47.47 20.75 -13.76
C ASN A 724 48.35 20.76 -15.03
N ILE A 725 48.96 21.90 -15.35
CA ILE A 725 50.08 21.98 -16.30
C ILE A 725 51.26 22.60 -15.57
N GLU A 726 51.95 21.80 -14.77
CA GLU A 726 53.35 21.94 -14.37
C GLU A 726 53.67 20.80 -13.41
N ASP A 727 54.10 19.67 -13.95
CA ASP A 727 55.30 18.96 -13.48
C ASP A 727 55.45 17.64 -14.24
N LYS A 728 56.53 17.58 -15.03
CA LYS A 728 57.11 16.36 -15.57
C LYS A 728 58.03 15.78 -14.50
N ASP A 729 57.98 14.48 -14.26
CA ASP A 729 59.19 13.66 -14.26
C ASP A 729 58.90 12.14 -14.21
N ASP A 730 59.33 11.51 -15.30
CA ASP A 730 59.93 10.20 -15.53
C ASP A 730 59.55 8.91 -14.76
N ASN A 731 59.29 7.90 -15.63
CA ASN A 731 59.53 6.46 -15.50
C ASN A 731 58.43 5.57 -14.88
N LYS A 732 57.45 5.20 -15.74
CA LYS A 732 57.18 3.79 -16.13
C LYS A 732 56.17 3.76 -17.30
N SER A 733 56.35 2.79 -18.20
CA SER A 733 55.62 2.60 -19.46
C SER A 733 54.11 2.37 -19.28
N ASP A 734 53.29 3.26 -19.83
CA ASP A 734 51.82 3.19 -19.82
C ASP A 734 51.25 2.67 -21.15
N ASP A 735 50.24 1.82 -21.03
CA ASP A 735 49.42 1.23 -22.10
C ASP A 735 48.31 2.24 -22.48
N CYS A 736 48.49 2.97 -23.59
CA CYS A 736 47.57 4.02 -24.05
C CYS A 736 46.31 3.45 -24.72
N ASN A 737 45.26 3.18 -23.94
CA ASN A 737 43.88 3.04 -24.44
C ASN A 737 43.04 4.23 -23.95
N ALA A 738 42.85 5.25 -24.80
CA ALA A 738 41.96 6.37 -24.49
C ALA A 738 40.50 5.90 -24.44
N LYS A 739 39.86 6.03 -23.27
CA LYS A 739 38.47 5.65 -23.00
C LYS A 739 37.60 6.90 -23.00
N LEU A 740 36.47 6.86 -23.72
CA LEU A 740 35.43 7.86 -23.56
C LEU A 740 34.47 7.39 -22.46
N THR A 741 34.42 8.15 -21.36
CA THR A 741 33.55 7.86 -20.20
C THR A 741 32.46 8.91 -20.11
N ILE A 742 31.21 8.49 -20.30
CA ILE A 742 30.04 9.37 -20.11
C ILE A 742 29.52 9.19 -18.70
N ARG A 743 29.50 10.29 -17.91
CA ARG A 743 29.00 10.34 -16.54
C ARG A 743 27.73 11.17 -16.47
N GLY A 744 26.71 10.67 -15.79
CA GLY A 744 25.47 11.41 -15.56
C GLY A 744 24.66 10.84 -14.39
N PRO A 745 23.61 11.53 -13.94
CA PRO A 745 22.77 11.07 -12.83
C PRO A 745 22.24 9.66 -13.11
N GLY A 746 22.39 8.74 -12.14
CA GLY A 746 22.09 7.31 -12.35
C GLY A 746 20.65 6.99 -12.77
N SER A 747 19.70 7.92 -12.59
CA SER A 747 18.33 7.82 -13.10
C SER A 747 18.23 7.94 -14.62
N TYR A 748 19.14 8.68 -15.26
CA TYR A 748 19.16 8.91 -16.71
C TYR A 748 19.81 7.75 -17.47
N ILE A 749 20.94 7.23 -16.96
CA ILE A 749 21.61 6.02 -17.47
C ILE A 749 20.64 4.81 -17.43
N LYS A 750 19.88 4.66 -16.34
CA LYS A 750 18.87 3.59 -16.19
C LYS A 750 17.73 3.67 -17.21
N LYS A 751 17.26 4.88 -17.56
CA LYS A 751 16.21 5.07 -18.58
C LYS A 751 16.70 4.72 -19.99
N LEU A 752 17.95 5.05 -20.30
CA LEU A 752 18.59 4.67 -21.55
C LEU A 752 18.68 3.15 -21.67
N ILE A 753 19.07 2.45 -20.59
CA ILE A 753 19.15 0.99 -20.54
C ILE A 753 17.76 0.34 -20.70
N GLN A 754 16.72 0.92 -20.10
CA GLN A 754 15.36 0.37 -20.14
C GLN A 754 14.71 0.45 -21.53
N GLN A 755 15.10 1.41 -22.37
CA GLN A 755 14.66 1.47 -23.78
C GLN A 755 15.26 0.36 -24.66
N PHE A 756 16.34 -0.31 -24.22
CA PHE A 756 16.97 -1.41 -24.98
C PHE A 756 16.39 -2.79 -24.66
N SER A 757 15.63 -2.95 -23.57
CA SER A 757 15.24 -4.26 -23.04
C SER A 757 13.80 -4.72 -23.38
N GLU A 758 12.95 -3.88 -23.97
CA GLU A 758 11.54 -4.23 -24.24
C GLU A 758 11.25 -4.45 -25.73
N GLY A 759 11.33 -5.71 -26.18
CA GLY A 759 10.79 -6.20 -27.46
C GLY A 759 10.38 -7.68 -27.32
N PRO A 760 9.31 -8.15 -28.00
CA PRO A 760 8.58 -9.36 -27.62
C PRO A 760 9.38 -10.64 -27.88
N PHE A 761 9.26 -11.60 -26.96
CA PHE A 761 9.78 -12.98 -27.06
C PHE A 761 8.66 -13.90 -27.57
N GLU A 762 8.89 -14.62 -28.66
CA GLU A 762 8.17 -15.87 -28.96
C GLU A 762 8.99 -17.05 -28.46
N THR A 763 8.29 -18.02 -27.87
CA THR A 763 8.81 -19.20 -27.17
C THR A 763 9.10 -20.36 -28.12
N GLU A 764 10.30 -20.96 -28.04
CA GLU A 764 10.55 -22.35 -28.47
C GLU A 764 11.34 -23.13 -27.41
N ASP A 765 10.93 -24.39 -27.22
CA ASP A 765 11.37 -25.38 -26.22
C ASP A 765 12.82 -25.90 -26.43
N PRO A 766 13.42 -26.59 -25.42
CA PRO A 766 14.87 -26.62 -25.24
C PRO A 766 15.56 -27.78 -26.00
N LYS A 767 16.72 -27.48 -26.60
CA LYS A 767 17.72 -28.45 -27.06
C LYS A 767 19.10 -28.15 -26.43
N PRO A 768 19.99 -29.16 -26.32
CA PRO A 768 21.09 -29.19 -25.36
C PRO A 768 22.28 -28.28 -25.72
N GLU A 769 23.07 -27.99 -24.70
CA GLU A 769 24.24 -27.09 -24.70
C GLU A 769 25.40 -27.60 -25.55
N SER A 770 25.37 -27.26 -26.84
CA SER A 770 26.55 -26.91 -27.62
C SER A 770 26.06 -26.14 -28.85
N GLU A 771 26.52 -24.90 -29.02
CA GLU A 771 26.11 -23.92 -30.04
C GLU A 771 24.87 -23.05 -29.70
N ARG A 772 25.11 -21.90 -29.08
CA ARG A 772 24.25 -20.70 -29.23
C ARG A 772 25.10 -19.47 -29.52
N GLY A 773 25.54 -19.35 -30.78
CA GLY A 773 25.86 -18.05 -31.35
C GLY A 773 24.57 -17.39 -31.78
N ILE A 774 24.19 -16.26 -31.18
CA ILE A 774 23.13 -15.41 -31.74
C ILE A 774 23.67 -14.92 -33.09
N SER A 775 23.01 -15.27 -34.19
CA SER A 775 23.48 -14.83 -35.51
C SER A 775 23.44 -13.30 -35.58
N THR A 776 24.53 -12.72 -36.06
CA THR A 776 24.73 -11.27 -36.30
C THR A 776 23.66 -10.65 -37.21
N GLN A 777 22.83 -11.47 -37.87
CA GLN A 777 21.72 -11.02 -38.69
C GLN A 777 20.57 -10.44 -37.85
N SER A 778 20.27 -10.96 -36.65
CA SER A 778 19.10 -10.51 -35.86
C SER A 778 19.27 -9.15 -35.17
N ILE A 779 20.52 -8.77 -34.85
CA ILE A 779 20.87 -7.45 -34.29
C ILE A 779 20.83 -6.38 -35.39
N ARG A 780 21.27 -6.75 -36.59
CA ARG A 780 21.26 -5.89 -37.78
C ARG A 780 19.83 -5.54 -38.21
N ASP A 781 18.92 -6.52 -38.23
CA ASP A 781 17.52 -6.31 -38.57
C ASP A 781 16.79 -5.44 -37.52
N ARG A 782 17.20 -5.52 -36.24
CA ARG A 782 16.67 -4.69 -35.14
C ARG A 782 17.12 -3.23 -35.21
N ALA A 783 18.39 -2.96 -35.55
CA ALA A 783 18.88 -1.60 -35.75
C ALA A 783 18.26 -0.93 -36.99
N ASP A 784 18.07 -1.70 -38.07
CA ASP A 784 17.48 -1.21 -39.32
C ASP A 784 15.97 -0.90 -39.19
N ALA A 785 15.24 -1.69 -38.39
CA ALA A 785 13.83 -1.44 -38.04
C ALA A 785 13.63 -0.17 -37.19
N ILE A 786 14.60 0.17 -36.33
CA ILE A 786 14.60 1.40 -35.51
C ILE A 786 14.83 2.63 -36.39
N CYS A 787 15.83 2.59 -37.28
CA CYS A 787 16.07 3.67 -38.25
C CYS A 787 14.85 3.92 -39.16
N LYS A 788 14.17 2.85 -39.62
CA LYS A 788 12.94 2.96 -40.42
C LYS A 788 11.76 3.54 -39.63
N LYS A 789 11.60 3.19 -38.33
CA LYS A 789 10.55 3.78 -37.46
C LYS A 789 10.79 5.26 -37.16
N CYS A 790 12.04 5.66 -36.94
CA CYS A 790 12.42 7.07 -36.75
C CYS A 790 12.21 7.91 -38.02
N LEU A 791 12.44 7.34 -39.20
CA LEU A 791 12.16 8.00 -40.48
C LEU A 791 10.65 8.04 -40.82
N HIS A 792 9.88 7.01 -40.44
CA HIS A 792 8.42 7.00 -40.65
C HIS A 792 7.69 8.06 -39.81
N TYR A 793 8.17 8.36 -38.60
CA TYR A 793 7.63 9.43 -37.76
C TYR A 793 7.86 10.84 -38.32
N LYS A 794 8.86 11.02 -39.19
CA LYS A 794 9.11 12.29 -39.88
C LYS A 794 8.14 12.53 -41.05
N GLY A 795 7.58 11.47 -41.64
CA GLY A 795 6.62 11.55 -42.75
C GLY A 795 5.19 11.92 -42.34
N LYS A 796 4.80 11.73 -41.07
CA LYS A 796 3.49 12.15 -40.54
C LYS A 796 3.48 13.50 -39.83
N ILE A 797 4.65 14.10 -39.61
CA ILE A 797 4.79 15.47 -39.05
C ILE A 797 5.01 16.51 -40.18
N SER A 798 5.01 16.05 -41.43
CA SER A 798 4.95 16.89 -42.63
C SER A 798 3.67 16.60 -43.42
N LYS A 799 2.51 16.78 -42.77
CA LYS A 799 1.24 17.19 -43.38
C LYS A 799 0.24 17.63 -42.32
#